data_AF-A0A6P1MA43-F1
#
_entry.id   AF-A0A6P1MA43-F1
#
_cell.length_a   1.000
_cell.length_b   1.000
_cell.length_c   1.000
_cell.angle_alpha   90.00
_cell.angle_beta   90.00
_cell.angle_gamma   90.00
#
_symmetry.space_group_name_H-M   'P 1'
#
loop_
_entity.id
_entity.type
_entity.pdbx_description
1 polymer ?
#
loop_
_entity_poly.entity_id
_entity_poly.type
_entity_poly.pdbx_seq_one_letter_code
_entity_poly.pdbx_strand_id
1 'polypeptide(L)'
;MSKLTQSVLFSLLSATAFAANNSFLPYSGTWNAETNWTYGTPYATDPDNAVIAAYKTCTIEEGTSAEANRIFIGANSPGTLIVNGNLYTPSVFGIDVGLWNNGLGDGQLTIENGGQIGFPNNRIASIRLGGPTSTKGRLQIGSATSPGTAYLNNLYVLTDTTSTGRSSINVENGLLDVLSAITVGYQAGTASNALMTVSGSSTISTALLKIGRNDTSSDLHTSGRLTVTGSEPVFKLGSSLLLANSSVLDLNFDDNGIAPIIAPKFWYSNSATINITGTTNVLPGSYELITGTTGGSTGNSITFSISGFHNRYLTEIVESTNNGAISFSLNITAQHTYDLGACEQQLAWAYDSTDTNRMAKQLDIIDALSDAGADWIRLTHLSAFATKATHIKRCNERGIKVLLQLSAGRSEFYPQGTEKRPGSDPAGQPQWDSYRLSDIDLNLAESYIRSFFDVLIASNATIDAIEMFNEINWNAFNGDLPLVEGGYWIDENTDWNNSTFSQYRAGIEKVAKLTKTVSDLNEEYFGGVPEMITCGMVGASSMNSNWVARVKGGLVSQALTLQLMHGSHPMQTNSANYLQYVDGIGMHIYPNIIDFNEQTTLAEIHEDLDDTLSIPGVGTTKPFWITECGYQRSYFDTETNRYKQLLLFHDALTEYDRPKSAIRTVFHFAFSKECNTSHYVWDDGIADKSIDIFSAATEENATWDRLPFDAWQVENFGEKANDESVSGTLADSDGDGNVNLIEYATGSNPTDPASTPDLHIISGPAITYMARTDDTQLTSTLQKTIQLTPAEWENVTNCNSQKSDTDEYLVFSTQPTNTTGFYRLNITRETN
;
A
#
# COMPACT_ATOMS: atom_id res chain seq x y z
N MET A 1 21.02 90.61 5.22
CA MET A 1 20.67 91.40 6.42
C MET A 1 19.29 90.97 6.89
N SER A 2 19.11 90.61 8.17
CA SER A 2 17.84 90.12 8.76
C SER A 2 17.33 88.79 8.14
N LYS A 3 16.53 87.92 8.80
CA LYS A 3 16.11 87.77 10.22
C LYS A 3 15.61 86.30 10.42
N LEU A 4 15.18 85.94 11.64
CA LEU A 4 14.56 84.63 12.06
C LEU A 4 15.51 83.40 12.09
N THR A 5 15.37 82.38 12.95
CA THR A 5 14.79 82.23 14.33
C THR A 5 15.36 80.96 15.00
N GLN A 6 15.44 80.97 16.33
CA GLN A 6 15.23 79.88 17.34
C GLN A 6 14.98 78.41 16.90
N SER A 7 15.31 77.33 17.65
CA SER A 7 16.09 77.08 18.91
C SER A 7 16.03 75.53 19.24
N VAL A 8 16.50 74.89 20.32
CA VAL A 8 17.09 75.28 21.63
C VAL A 8 17.88 74.10 22.30
N LEU A 9 18.84 74.41 23.20
CA LEU A 9 19.57 73.54 24.17
C LEU A 9 20.42 72.32 23.67
N PHE A 10 21.15 71.58 24.54
CA PHE A 10 22.46 71.84 25.22
C PHE A 10 22.84 70.66 26.18
N SER A 11 23.91 69.87 25.91
CA SER A 11 24.76 69.10 26.87
C SER A 11 25.75 68.19 26.10
N LEU A 12 27.09 68.19 26.29
CA LEU A 12 27.92 67.82 27.48
C LEU A 12 27.76 66.32 27.84
N LEU A 13 28.77 65.43 27.93
CA LEU A 13 30.27 65.40 27.88
C LEU A 13 30.70 63.95 27.48
N SER A 14 31.94 63.54 27.10
CA SER A 14 33.24 64.18 26.74
C SER A 14 34.19 63.13 26.09
N ALA A 15 35.36 63.55 25.57
CA ALA A 15 36.47 62.68 25.13
C ALA A 15 37.35 62.22 26.34
N THR A 16 38.35 61.30 26.27
CA THR A 16 39.26 60.90 25.17
C THR A 16 39.72 59.42 25.16
N ALA A 17 39.62 58.80 23.98
CA ALA A 17 40.61 57.98 23.27
C ALA A 17 41.66 57.08 23.98
N PHE A 18 41.73 55.82 23.53
CA PHE A 18 42.93 55.29 22.86
C PHE A 18 42.51 54.25 21.79
N ALA A 19 43.34 53.99 20.78
CA ALA A 19 42.99 53.19 19.60
C ALA A 19 43.82 51.90 19.47
N ALA A 20 43.19 50.87 18.90
CA ALA A 20 43.85 49.72 18.27
C ALA A 20 43.02 49.28 17.06
N ASN A 21 43.66 49.14 15.90
CA ASN A 21 43.01 48.56 14.72
C ASN A 21 42.94 47.04 14.87
N ASN A 22 41.89 46.43 14.32
CA ASN A 22 42.01 45.30 13.41
C ASN A 22 40.75 45.20 12.55
N SER A 23 40.91 44.69 11.33
CA SER A 23 39.94 44.86 10.24
C SER A 23 39.55 43.54 9.61
N PHE A 24 38.25 43.28 9.49
CA PHE A 24 37.73 42.39 8.46
C PHE A 24 37.37 43.22 7.22
N LEU A 25 37.82 42.77 6.04
CA LEU A 25 37.52 43.39 4.76
C LEU A 25 36.19 42.82 4.22
N PRO A 26 35.19 43.64 3.86
CA PRO A 26 34.00 43.14 3.20
C PRO A 26 34.34 42.79 1.75
N TYR A 27 34.30 41.50 1.40
CA TYR A 27 34.31 41.07 0.00
C TYR A 27 32.93 41.32 -0.61
N SER A 28 32.70 42.59 -1.02
CA SER A 28 31.47 43.11 -1.63
C SER A 28 30.16 42.84 -0.83
N GLY A 29 29.98 43.56 0.27
CA GLY A 29 28.68 43.68 0.95
C GLY A 29 28.64 44.87 1.91
N THR A 30 27.53 45.60 1.96
CA THR A 30 27.34 46.74 2.90
C THR A 30 26.84 46.24 4.26
N TRP A 31 27.78 45.88 5.13
CA TRP A 31 27.50 45.56 6.52
C TRP A 31 27.23 46.84 7.33
N ASN A 32 26.10 46.92 8.04
CA ASN A 32 25.79 48.02 8.97
C ASN A 32 26.60 47.89 10.29
N ALA A 33 27.91 48.11 10.18
CA ALA A 33 28.87 47.91 11.25
C ALA A 33 29.03 49.16 12.14
N GLU A 34 28.14 49.36 13.12
CA GLU A 34 28.42 50.28 14.25
C GLU A 34 27.80 49.88 15.61
N THR A 35 26.80 48.97 15.66
CA THR A 35 26.10 48.62 16.93
C THR A 35 26.07 47.13 17.31
N ASN A 36 26.11 46.21 16.34
CA ASN A 36 25.63 44.84 16.60
C ASN A 36 26.70 43.88 17.12
N TRP A 37 27.99 44.09 16.83
CA TRP A 37 29.05 43.23 17.37
C TRP A 37 29.56 43.75 18.72
N THR A 38 29.70 42.85 19.69
CA THR A 38 30.31 43.14 20.99
C THR A 38 31.45 42.16 21.20
N TYR A 39 32.69 42.63 21.01
CA TYR A 39 33.88 41.80 21.17
C TYR A 39 33.99 41.28 22.61
N GLY A 40 34.30 39.99 22.76
CA GLY A 40 34.35 39.35 24.08
C GLY A 40 35.47 39.93 24.96
N THR A 41 35.18 40.10 26.24
CA THR A 41 36.20 40.34 27.28
C THR A 41 37.21 39.17 27.33
N PRO A 42 38.46 39.38 27.80
CA PRO A 42 39.67 38.98 27.07
C PRO A 42 40.11 37.49 27.17
N TYR A 43 39.16 36.56 27.00
CA TYR A 43 39.42 35.11 26.95
C TYR A 43 39.33 34.51 25.52
N ALA A 44 38.88 35.27 24.53
CA ALA A 44 39.08 34.94 23.13
C ALA A 44 40.41 35.56 22.65
N THR A 45 41.49 34.78 22.68
CA THR A 45 42.83 35.20 22.21
C THR A 45 43.01 35.06 20.69
N ASP A 46 41.98 34.58 19.99
CA ASP A 46 41.93 34.37 18.55
C ASP A 46 40.90 35.37 17.96
N PRO A 47 41.34 36.33 17.12
CA PRO A 47 40.53 37.46 16.69
C PRO A 47 39.44 37.11 15.66
N ASP A 48 39.43 35.89 15.13
CA ASP A 48 38.58 35.48 14.02
C ASP A 48 37.27 34.79 14.48
N ASN A 49 36.97 34.88 15.78
CA ASN A 49 35.77 34.31 16.42
C ASN A 49 34.63 35.34 16.49
N ALA A 50 33.49 35.02 15.87
CA ALA A 50 32.27 35.81 15.93
C ALA A 50 31.43 35.43 17.16
N VAL A 51 30.88 36.42 17.88
CA VAL A 51 29.99 36.20 19.04
C VAL A 51 28.71 37.05 18.91
N ILE A 52 27.56 36.36 18.89
CA ILE A 52 26.21 36.93 18.79
C ILE A 52 25.46 36.59 20.08
N ALA A 53 25.19 37.59 20.92
CA ALA A 53 24.55 37.43 22.23
C ALA A 53 23.90 38.77 22.67
N ALA A 54 23.42 38.84 23.92
CA ALA A 54 22.81 40.03 24.52
C ALA A 54 21.53 40.52 23.79
N TYR A 55 20.66 39.57 23.44
CA TYR A 55 19.38 39.77 22.74
C TYR A 55 19.51 40.41 21.36
N LYS A 56 20.67 40.27 20.71
CA LYS A 56 20.91 40.78 19.36
C LYS A 56 20.54 39.77 18.29
N THR A 57 19.96 40.27 17.21
CA THR A 57 19.83 39.59 15.92
C THR A 57 20.89 40.13 14.96
N CYS A 58 21.62 39.23 14.31
CA CYS A 58 22.44 39.55 13.13
C CYS A 58 21.80 38.91 11.90
N THR A 59 21.84 39.61 10.77
CA THR A 59 21.35 39.10 9.47
C THR A 59 22.48 39.15 8.45
N ILE A 60 22.63 38.10 7.66
CA ILE A 60 23.42 38.08 6.42
C ILE A 60 22.42 38.22 5.29
N GLU A 61 22.40 39.37 4.61
CA GLU A 61 21.36 39.70 3.64
C GLU A 61 21.50 38.92 2.32
N GLU A 62 20.40 38.80 1.58
CA GLU A 62 20.32 38.12 0.28
C GLU A 62 21.40 38.65 -0.68
N GLY A 63 22.04 37.75 -1.43
CA GLY A 63 23.13 38.09 -2.37
C GLY A 63 24.45 38.53 -1.71
N THR A 64 24.53 38.66 -0.38
CA THR A 64 25.78 38.95 0.34
C THR A 64 26.52 37.68 0.77
N SER A 65 27.72 37.84 1.33
CA SER A 65 28.53 36.73 1.84
C SER A 65 29.26 37.11 3.13
N ALA A 66 29.39 36.14 4.03
CA ALA A 66 30.01 36.28 5.34
C ALA A 66 31.03 35.17 5.59
N GLU A 67 32.13 35.48 6.28
CA GLU A 67 33.16 34.52 6.65
C GLU A 67 33.60 34.73 8.11
N ALA A 68 33.75 33.64 8.88
CA ALA A 68 34.29 33.65 10.23
C ALA A 68 34.96 32.29 10.55
N ASN A 69 36.02 32.26 11.35
CA ASN A 69 36.64 30.97 11.72
C ASN A 69 35.73 30.13 12.62
N ARG A 70 34.98 30.78 13.51
CA ARG A 70 34.00 30.15 14.40
C ARG A 70 32.92 31.14 14.77
N ILE A 71 31.71 30.67 15.05
CA ILE A 71 30.58 31.52 15.44
C ILE A 71 29.93 30.97 16.71
N PHE A 72 29.80 31.81 17.72
CA PHE A 72 29.03 31.52 18.95
C PHE A 72 27.73 32.33 18.93
N ILE A 73 26.60 31.66 19.02
CA ILE A 73 25.25 32.25 19.08
C ILE A 73 24.65 31.94 20.45
N GLY A 74 24.13 32.95 21.15
CA GLY A 74 23.46 32.78 22.45
C GLY A 74 24.40 32.51 23.63
N ALA A 75 25.71 32.74 23.53
CA ALA A 75 26.70 32.23 24.49
C ALA A 75 26.42 32.56 25.98
N ASN A 76 26.19 33.82 26.34
CA ASN A 76 25.98 34.24 27.74
C ASN A 76 24.58 34.84 28.00
N SER A 77 23.78 34.97 26.95
CA SER A 77 22.43 35.54 26.90
C SER A 77 21.90 35.33 25.48
N PRO A 78 20.58 35.35 25.25
CA PRO A 78 20.01 34.95 23.97
C PRO A 78 20.56 35.72 22.76
N GLY A 79 20.54 35.10 21.59
CA GLY A 79 20.99 35.72 20.34
C GLY A 79 20.55 34.94 19.11
N THR A 80 20.42 35.65 17.99
CA THR A 80 19.89 35.10 16.73
C THR A 80 20.80 35.46 15.55
N LEU A 81 21.07 34.48 14.68
CA LEU A 81 21.66 34.70 13.36
C LEU A 81 20.64 34.28 12.29
N ILE A 82 20.35 35.17 11.34
CA ILE A 82 19.53 34.90 10.16
C ILE A 82 20.46 34.93 8.93
N VAL A 83 20.32 33.94 8.05
CA VAL A 83 21.16 33.76 6.86
C VAL A 83 20.27 33.72 5.62
N ASN A 84 20.14 34.88 4.96
CA ASN A 84 19.52 35.05 3.64
C ASN A 84 20.59 35.00 2.51
N GLY A 85 21.84 35.36 2.82
CA GLY A 85 23.00 35.24 1.92
C GLY A 85 23.82 33.96 2.13
N ASN A 86 25.11 34.01 1.79
CA ASN A 86 26.03 32.90 1.99
C ASN A 86 26.84 33.04 3.29
N LEU A 87 27.05 31.93 4.00
CA LEU A 87 27.93 31.86 5.17
C LEU A 87 28.99 30.77 5.02
N TYR A 88 30.25 31.19 5.17
CA TYR A 88 31.44 30.36 5.10
C TYR A 88 32.12 30.27 6.47
N THR A 89 32.64 29.10 6.83
CA THR A 89 33.61 28.95 7.93
C THR A 89 34.80 28.13 7.43
N PRO A 90 35.98 28.73 7.15
CA PRO A 90 37.12 28.01 6.58
C PRO A 90 37.86 27.14 7.60
N SER A 91 37.53 27.28 8.89
CA SER A 91 38.19 26.56 9.99
C SER A 91 37.43 25.30 10.44
N VAL A 92 38.15 24.42 11.14
CA VAL A 92 37.62 23.20 11.75
C VAL A 92 36.67 23.44 12.93
N PHE A 93 36.49 24.67 13.42
CA PHE A 93 35.86 24.93 14.72
C PHE A 93 34.33 25.10 14.70
N GLY A 94 33.72 25.40 13.55
CA GLY A 94 32.27 25.32 13.32
C GLY A 94 31.40 26.42 13.94
N ILE A 95 30.09 26.12 14.09
CA ILE A 95 29.08 27.02 14.69
C ILE A 95 28.53 26.40 15.98
N ASP A 96 28.51 27.20 17.04
CA ASP A 96 28.07 26.86 18.39
C ASP A 96 26.80 27.65 18.74
N VAL A 97 25.64 26.98 18.84
CA VAL A 97 24.32 27.62 19.03
C VAL A 97 23.78 27.27 20.41
N GLY A 98 23.67 28.24 21.32
CA GLY A 98 23.29 28.00 22.71
C GLY A 98 24.40 27.30 23.51
N LEU A 99 25.67 27.62 23.26
CA LEU A 99 26.83 26.90 23.78
C LEU A 99 27.84 27.77 24.52
N TRP A 100 27.82 27.69 25.87
CA TRP A 100 28.87 28.20 26.74
C TRP A 100 28.81 27.53 28.12
N ASN A 101 29.95 27.32 28.77
CA ASN A 101 30.07 26.50 29.98
C ASN A 101 29.41 27.06 31.27
N ASN A 102 28.77 28.23 31.22
CA ASN A 102 28.19 28.91 32.39
C ASN A 102 26.94 29.76 32.05
N GLY A 103 26.32 29.55 30.87
CA GLY A 103 25.28 30.44 30.33
C GLY A 103 23.83 30.05 30.61
N LEU A 104 22.91 31.01 30.44
CA LEU A 104 21.45 30.81 30.34
C LEU A 104 20.91 31.33 28.99
N GLY A 105 21.75 31.34 27.95
CA GLY A 105 21.40 31.92 26.66
C GLY A 105 20.86 30.89 25.66
N ASP A 106 19.65 31.13 25.18
CA ASP A 106 19.06 30.42 24.04
C ASP A 106 19.62 30.99 22.72
N GLY A 107 20.21 30.14 21.89
CA GLY A 107 20.73 30.51 20.57
C GLY A 107 19.78 30.08 19.46
N GLN A 108 19.60 30.93 18.44
CA GLN A 108 18.87 30.57 17.22
C GLN A 108 19.69 30.86 15.96
N LEU A 109 19.76 29.88 15.07
CA LEU A 109 20.25 30.01 13.70
C LEU A 109 19.10 29.74 12.74
N THR A 110 18.78 30.70 11.88
CA THR A 110 17.81 30.55 10.78
C THR A 110 18.54 30.68 9.44
N ILE A 111 18.25 29.77 8.51
CA ILE A 111 18.69 29.82 7.11
C ILE A 111 17.42 29.88 6.26
N GLU A 112 17.21 30.91 5.45
CA GLU A 112 15.96 31.10 4.71
C GLU A 112 16.17 31.98 3.47
N ASN A 113 15.13 32.21 2.67
CA ASN A 113 15.14 33.08 1.48
C ASN A 113 16.26 32.75 0.46
N GLY A 114 16.55 31.46 0.27
CA GLY A 114 17.62 30.98 -0.61
C GLY A 114 19.02 31.00 0.03
N GLY A 115 19.14 31.43 1.29
CA GLY A 115 20.39 31.49 2.03
C GLY A 115 21.05 30.12 2.21
N GLN A 116 22.38 30.15 2.31
CA GLN A 116 23.21 28.94 2.27
C GLN A 116 24.34 28.98 3.30
N ILE A 117 24.50 27.88 4.04
CA ILE A 117 25.59 27.65 4.99
C ILE A 117 26.48 26.51 4.48
N GLY A 118 27.75 26.81 4.17
CA GLY A 118 28.68 25.84 3.58
C GLY A 118 28.32 25.43 2.14
N PHE A 119 29.15 24.60 1.50
CA PHE A 119 28.99 24.15 0.11
C PHE A 119 29.29 22.64 0.01
N PRO A 120 28.82 21.91 -1.03
CA PRO A 120 29.06 20.46 -1.17
C PRO A 120 30.53 20.05 -1.04
N ASN A 121 31.41 20.88 -1.62
CA ASN A 121 32.87 20.72 -1.65
C ASN A 121 33.62 21.56 -0.59
N ASN A 122 32.91 22.35 0.23
CA ASN A 122 33.49 23.18 1.29
C ASN A 122 32.48 23.32 2.44
N ARG A 123 32.34 22.23 3.20
CA ARG A 123 31.31 22.03 4.22
C ARG A 123 31.72 22.63 5.57
N ILE A 124 30.76 23.12 6.34
CA ILE A 124 31.04 23.55 7.72
C ILE A 124 31.42 22.34 8.57
N ALA A 125 32.55 22.44 9.29
CA ALA A 125 33.15 21.33 10.02
C ALA A 125 32.23 20.72 11.09
N SER A 126 31.48 21.56 11.81
CA SER A 126 30.34 21.12 12.62
C SER A 126 29.35 22.25 12.93
N ILE A 127 28.10 21.89 13.19
CA ILE A 127 27.18 22.71 14.00
C ILE A 127 26.89 21.94 15.30
N ARG A 128 26.85 22.65 16.43
CA ARG A 128 26.47 22.11 17.74
C ARG A 128 25.32 22.93 18.34
N LEU A 129 24.27 22.28 18.81
CA LEU A 129 23.03 22.90 19.31
C LEU A 129 22.78 22.57 20.79
N GLY A 130 22.74 23.60 21.64
CA GLY A 130 22.51 23.52 23.08
C GLY A 130 23.74 23.12 23.88
N GLY A 131 23.70 23.31 25.20
CA GLY A 131 24.83 23.07 26.10
C GLY A 131 24.46 22.24 27.34
N PRO A 132 25.45 21.90 28.19
CA PRO A 132 25.25 21.05 29.38
C PRO A 132 24.27 21.63 30.42
N THR A 133 23.97 22.94 30.35
CA THR A 133 23.32 23.70 31.43
C THR A 133 22.15 24.56 30.92
N SER A 134 21.00 23.94 30.62
CA SER A 134 19.73 24.64 30.30
C SER A 134 19.69 25.57 29.07
N THR A 135 20.76 25.60 28.26
CA THR A 135 20.85 26.45 27.07
C THR A 135 20.34 25.72 25.83
N LYS A 136 19.38 26.33 25.11
CA LYS A 136 18.75 25.72 23.93
C LYS A 136 19.43 26.19 22.65
N GLY A 137 19.78 25.24 21.78
CA GLY A 137 20.18 25.55 20.41
C GLY A 137 19.02 25.28 19.44
N ARG A 138 18.63 26.30 18.66
CA ARG A 138 17.63 26.16 17.59
C ARG A 138 18.27 26.34 16.22
N LEU A 139 17.95 25.44 15.30
CA LEU A 139 18.33 25.51 13.89
C LEU A 139 17.07 25.43 13.03
N GLN A 140 16.78 26.48 12.28
CA GLN A 140 15.71 26.54 11.27
C GLN A 140 16.36 26.57 9.88
N ILE A 141 15.89 25.72 8.96
CA ILE A 141 16.38 25.61 7.58
C ILE A 141 15.19 25.65 6.63
N GLY A 142 15.07 26.74 5.89
CA GLY A 142 13.89 27.09 5.10
C GLY A 142 12.68 27.46 5.97
N SER A 143 11.57 27.77 5.31
CA SER A 143 10.25 28.05 5.87
C SER A 143 9.15 27.71 4.85
N ALA A 144 7.89 27.76 5.28
CA ALA A 144 6.71 27.48 4.47
C ALA A 144 6.64 28.22 3.12
N THR A 145 7.37 29.34 2.94
CA THR A 145 7.42 30.11 1.69
C THR A 145 8.81 30.25 1.07
N SER A 146 9.88 29.90 1.78
CA SER A 146 11.25 30.30 1.44
C SER A 146 12.26 29.19 1.75
N PRO A 147 12.95 28.60 0.75
CA PRO A 147 13.92 27.52 1.01
C PRO A 147 15.18 28.04 1.72
N GLY A 148 15.95 27.12 2.31
CA GLY A 148 17.26 27.37 2.91
C GLY A 148 18.15 26.13 2.82
N THR A 149 19.47 26.29 2.82
CA THR A 149 20.42 25.18 2.57
C THR A 149 21.57 25.13 3.57
N ALA A 150 21.90 23.93 4.08
CA ALA A 150 23.07 23.68 4.92
C ALA A 150 23.88 22.47 4.43
N TYR A 151 25.18 22.69 4.20
CA TYR A 151 26.17 21.66 3.88
C TYR A 151 27.19 21.53 5.01
N LEU A 152 27.05 20.48 5.81
CA LEU A 152 27.82 20.23 7.02
C LEU A 152 28.65 18.95 6.89
N ASN A 153 29.71 18.83 7.70
CA ASN A 153 30.35 17.54 7.97
C ASN A 153 29.65 16.82 9.13
N ASN A 154 29.42 17.51 10.25
CA ASN A 154 28.76 16.95 11.43
C ASN A 154 27.70 17.90 11.99
N LEU A 155 26.64 17.33 12.56
CA LEU A 155 25.60 18.05 13.28
C LEU A 155 25.35 17.37 14.63
N TYR A 156 25.54 18.11 15.74
CA TYR A 156 25.34 17.60 17.09
C TYR A 156 24.19 18.36 17.78
N VAL A 157 23.17 17.65 18.21
CA VAL A 157 22.11 18.18 19.08
C VAL A 157 22.39 17.70 20.49
N LEU A 158 22.75 18.63 21.37
CA LEU A 158 23.08 18.32 22.76
C LEU A 158 21.78 18.26 23.57
N THR A 159 21.69 17.29 24.47
CA THR A 159 20.57 17.13 25.40
C THR A 159 20.73 18.07 26.60
N ASP A 160 19.73 18.93 26.81
CA ASP A 160 19.59 19.72 28.03
C ASP A 160 19.27 18.78 29.20
N THR A 161 20.05 18.85 30.29
CA THR A 161 19.83 18.02 31.50
C THR A 161 18.60 18.45 32.31
N THR A 162 17.92 19.54 31.91
CA THR A 162 16.75 20.12 32.60
C THR A 162 15.47 19.97 31.78
N SER A 163 14.32 19.84 32.46
CA SER A 163 13.02 19.58 31.82
C SER A 163 12.36 20.81 31.17
N THR A 164 13.05 21.95 31.11
CA THR A 164 12.51 23.26 30.68
C THR A 164 13.10 23.77 29.37
N GLY A 165 13.95 22.96 28.71
CA GLY A 165 14.51 23.24 27.39
C GLY A 165 14.38 22.07 26.42
N ARG A 166 14.45 22.40 25.13
CA ARG A 166 14.65 21.49 24.01
C ARG A 166 15.55 22.17 23.00
N SER A 167 16.65 21.52 22.62
CA SER A 167 17.39 21.88 21.40
C SER A 167 16.63 21.29 20.22
N SER A 168 16.43 22.10 19.17
CA SER A 168 15.54 21.75 18.06
C SER A 168 16.15 22.06 16.70
N ILE A 169 16.07 21.09 15.79
CA ILE A 169 16.18 21.35 14.35
C ILE A 169 14.77 21.46 13.77
N ASN A 170 14.56 22.33 12.81
CA ASN A 170 13.39 22.35 11.95
C ASN A 170 13.86 22.57 10.51
N VAL A 171 13.44 21.71 9.59
CA VAL A 171 13.72 21.82 8.15
C VAL A 171 12.37 21.92 7.44
N GLU A 172 12.11 23.02 6.75
CA GLU A 172 10.83 23.31 6.10
C GLU A 172 11.09 23.82 4.69
N ASN A 173 10.72 23.06 3.67
CA ASN A 173 11.14 23.27 2.27
C ASN A 173 12.67 23.47 2.11
N GLY A 174 13.47 22.81 2.95
CA GLY A 174 14.91 23.07 3.08
C GLY A 174 15.80 21.87 2.76
N LEU A 175 17.09 22.13 2.49
CA LEU A 175 18.11 21.10 2.27
C LEU A 175 19.12 21.06 3.43
N LEU A 176 19.25 19.90 4.08
CA LEU A 176 20.25 19.63 5.13
C LEU A 176 21.10 18.42 4.76
N ASP A 177 22.32 18.66 4.29
CA ASP A 177 23.27 17.64 3.86
C ASP A 177 24.46 17.57 4.83
N VAL A 178 24.58 16.46 5.56
CA VAL A 178 25.53 16.26 6.67
C VAL A 178 26.43 15.05 6.37
N LEU A 179 27.62 15.30 5.80
CA LEU A 179 28.47 14.28 5.18
C LEU A 179 28.83 13.10 6.08
N SER A 180 29.13 13.35 7.35
CA SER A 180 29.65 12.35 8.29
C SER A 180 28.59 11.84 9.25
N ALA A 181 28.00 12.72 10.09
CA ALA A 181 27.00 12.28 11.06
C ALA A 181 26.04 13.37 11.57
N ILE A 182 24.78 12.99 11.75
CA ILE A 182 23.81 13.68 12.63
C ILE A 182 23.78 12.92 13.95
N THR A 183 24.04 13.60 15.07
CA THR A 183 24.08 13.00 16.41
C THR A 183 23.13 13.72 17.36
N VAL A 184 22.05 13.04 17.75
CA VAL A 184 20.96 13.54 18.58
C VAL A 184 21.11 13.00 19.99
N GLY A 185 21.35 13.86 20.99
CA GLY A 185 21.59 13.46 22.39
C GLY A 185 23.07 13.31 22.78
N TYR A 186 23.94 14.17 22.24
CA TYR A 186 25.39 14.14 22.50
C TYR A 186 25.75 14.78 23.86
N GLN A 187 25.51 14.07 24.97
CA GLN A 187 26.29 14.13 26.22
C GLN A 187 25.78 13.11 27.26
N ALA A 188 26.58 12.83 28.29
CA ALA A 188 26.20 11.92 29.37
C ALA A 188 25.31 12.62 30.42
N GLY A 189 24.00 12.33 30.40
CA GLY A 189 23.04 12.86 31.37
C GLY A 189 21.63 12.30 31.15
N THR A 190 20.87 12.15 32.24
CA THR A 190 19.51 11.58 32.21
C THR A 190 18.47 12.60 31.75
N ALA A 191 18.47 12.95 30.46
CA ALA A 191 17.42 13.79 29.88
C ALA A 191 17.16 13.46 28.40
N SER A 192 15.90 13.18 28.10
CA SER A 192 15.33 13.15 26.75
C SER A 192 15.19 14.58 26.19
N ASN A 193 14.52 14.72 25.03
CA ASN A 193 14.01 15.99 24.48
C ASN A 193 14.93 16.85 23.59
N ALA A 194 15.90 16.25 22.88
CA ALA A 194 16.19 16.78 21.55
C ALA A 194 14.96 16.60 20.63
N LEU A 195 14.80 17.46 19.62
CA LEU A 195 13.74 17.37 18.60
C LEU A 195 14.31 17.75 17.23
N MET A 196 13.81 17.11 16.17
CA MET A 196 14.10 17.52 14.79
C MET A 196 12.87 17.27 13.93
N THR A 197 12.23 18.37 13.51
CA THR A 197 11.03 18.43 12.68
C THR A 197 11.42 18.65 11.21
N VAL A 198 10.63 18.10 10.27
CA VAL A 198 10.96 18.06 8.84
C VAL A 198 9.68 18.15 8.00
N SER A 199 9.29 19.35 7.54
CA SER A 199 8.04 19.62 6.83
C SER A 199 8.24 20.08 5.38
N GLY A 200 7.16 19.98 4.57
CA GLY A 200 7.17 20.31 3.15
C GLY A 200 8.13 19.44 2.32
N SER A 201 8.55 19.94 1.17
CA SER A 201 9.48 19.29 0.21
C SER A 201 10.94 19.30 0.68
N SER A 202 11.17 19.05 1.97
CA SER A 202 12.50 19.09 2.59
C SER A 202 13.33 17.86 2.25
N THR A 203 14.64 18.03 2.07
CA THR A 203 15.59 16.92 1.90
C THR A 203 16.63 16.93 3.00
N ILE A 204 16.83 15.77 3.62
CA ILE A 204 17.94 15.51 4.55
C ILE A 204 18.80 14.38 3.99
N SER A 205 20.11 14.54 4.09
CA SER A 205 21.10 13.53 3.74
C SER A 205 22.12 13.39 4.86
N THR A 206 22.39 12.17 5.33
CA THR A 206 23.59 11.91 6.14
C THR A 206 24.09 10.48 5.99
N ALA A 207 25.42 10.29 6.05
CA ALA A 207 25.98 8.94 6.09
C ALA A 207 25.57 8.18 7.38
N LEU A 208 25.36 8.88 8.50
CA LEU A 208 25.25 8.25 9.82
C LEU A 208 24.29 9.02 10.73
N LEU A 209 23.17 8.41 11.12
CA LEU A 209 22.29 8.95 12.16
C LEU A 209 22.54 8.23 13.49
N LYS A 210 22.80 8.99 14.55
CA LYS A 210 22.98 8.52 15.92
C LYS A 210 21.94 9.16 16.83
N ILE A 211 21.24 8.37 17.62
CA ILE A 211 20.27 8.83 18.63
C ILE A 211 20.68 8.26 20.00
N GLY A 212 20.93 9.14 20.97
CA GLY A 212 21.37 8.78 22.33
C GLY A 212 22.83 8.31 22.46
N ARG A 213 23.65 8.43 21.40
CA ARG A 213 25.03 7.91 21.36
C ARG A 213 26.07 9.02 21.45
N ASN A 214 26.97 8.88 22.42
CA ASN A 214 28.21 9.65 22.55
C ASN A 214 29.33 9.00 21.73
N ASP A 215 30.21 9.80 21.11
CA ASP A 215 31.37 9.31 20.34
C ASP A 215 32.58 8.93 21.22
N THR A 216 32.56 9.30 22.50
CA THR A 216 33.73 9.20 23.41
C THR A 216 33.65 8.09 24.45
N SER A 217 32.55 7.32 24.49
CA SER A 217 32.37 6.20 25.43
C SER A 217 31.82 4.96 24.72
N SER A 218 32.25 3.78 25.15
CA SER A 218 31.59 2.49 24.85
C SER A 218 30.15 2.45 25.37
N ASP A 219 29.87 3.25 26.40
CA ASP A 219 28.72 3.08 27.25
C ASP A 219 27.52 3.86 26.69
N LEU A 220 26.50 3.12 26.29
CA LEU A 220 25.28 3.61 25.65
C LEU A 220 24.22 3.86 26.74
N HIS A 221 24.15 5.10 27.23
CA HIS A 221 23.48 5.43 28.50
C HIS A 221 22.44 6.56 28.42
N THR A 222 22.19 7.17 27.25
CA THR A 222 21.18 8.24 27.13
C THR A 222 20.10 7.92 26.11
N SER A 223 18.85 8.19 26.48
CA SER A 223 17.67 8.06 25.62
C SER A 223 17.53 9.32 24.75
N GLY A 224 17.68 9.20 23.43
CA GLY A 224 17.32 10.28 22.51
C GLY A 224 15.88 10.15 22.01
N ARG A 225 15.31 11.24 21.47
CA ARG A 225 14.09 11.18 20.66
C ARG A 225 14.31 11.94 19.35
N LEU A 226 13.81 11.39 18.25
CA LEU A 226 13.68 12.04 16.94
C LEU A 226 12.21 11.87 16.50
N THR A 227 11.61 12.91 15.92
CA THR A 227 10.20 12.93 15.53
C THR A 227 10.06 13.70 14.21
N VAL A 228 10.23 12.97 13.10
CA VAL A 228 10.09 13.49 11.73
C VAL A 228 8.60 13.63 11.41
N THR A 229 8.15 14.78 10.90
CA THR A 229 6.72 15.07 10.64
C THR A 229 6.53 15.96 9.41
N GLY A 230 6.02 15.43 8.30
CA GLY A 230 5.72 16.24 7.11
C GLY A 230 5.32 15.49 5.85
N SER A 231 4.92 16.29 4.83
CA SER A 231 4.21 15.87 3.62
C SER A 231 5.08 15.30 2.49
N GLU A 232 6.35 15.73 2.38
CA GLU A 232 7.31 15.26 1.37
C GLU A 232 8.79 15.16 1.90
N PRO A 233 9.06 14.76 3.18
CA PRO A 233 10.40 14.79 3.75
C PRO A 233 11.30 13.64 3.23
N VAL A 234 12.16 13.94 2.27
CA VAL A 234 13.13 12.97 1.72
C VAL A 234 14.29 12.77 2.70
N PHE A 235 14.23 11.70 3.49
CA PHE A 235 15.23 11.38 4.53
C PHE A 235 16.21 10.29 4.09
N LYS A 236 17.35 10.68 3.51
CA LYS A 236 18.39 9.77 2.99
C LYS A 236 19.44 9.45 4.05
N LEU A 237 19.55 8.17 4.39
CA LEU A 237 20.69 7.61 5.13
C LEU A 237 21.68 6.95 4.16
N GLY A 238 22.97 7.00 4.50
CA GLY A 238 24.05 6.51 3.61
C GLY A 238 24.77 5.25 4.09
N SER A 239 24.73 4.91 5.39
CA SER A 239 25.45 3.74 5.91
C SER A 239 24.88 3.07 7.16
N SER A 240 24.39 3.80 8.16
CA SER A 240 23.76 3.18 9.35
C SER A 240 22.87 4.13 10.15
N LEU A 241 21.91 3.53 10.86
CA LEU A 241 21.21 4.12 12.01
C LEU A 241 21.75 3.49 13.31
N LEU A 242 21.98 4.30 14.35
CA LEU A 242 22.43 3.84 15.67
C LEU A 242 21.55 4.40 16.81
N LEU A 243 20.85 3.53 17.52
CA LEU A 243 19.96 3.88 18.64
C LEU A 243 20.55 3.41 19.98
N ALA A 244 20.80 4.32 20.92
CA ALA A 244 21.19 3.95 22.27
C ALA A 244 19.97 3.54 23.13
N ASN A 245 20.23 2.93 24.28
CA ASN A 245 19.22 2.40 25.21
C ASN A 245 18.06 3.37 25.48
N SER A 246 16.83 2.87 25.31
CA SER A 246 15.56 3.60 25.45
C SER A 246 15.42 4.82 24.54
N SER A 247 16.09 4.83 23.39
CA SER A 247 15.88 5.86 22.36
C SER A 247 14.64 5.58 21.52
N VAL A 248 13.96 6.65 21.10
CA VAL A 248 12.74 6.60 20.29
C VAL A 248 12.96 7.34 18.97
N LEU A 249 12.59 6.71 17.86
CA LEU A 249 12.50 7.31 16.54
C LEU A 249 11.04 7.27 16.10
N ASP A 250 10.38 8.43 16.04
CA ASP A 250 9.09 8.58 15.39
C ASP A 250 9.26 9.16 13.98
N LEU A 251 8.52 8.59 13.04
CA LEU A 251 8.52 8.91 11.62
C LEU A 251 7.05 9.01 11.19
N ASN A 252 6.50 10.23 11.18
CA ASN A 252 5.07 10.48 11.01
C ASN A 252 4.80 11.25 9.71
N PHE A 253 4.43 10.56 8.65
CA PHE A 253 4.23 11.13 7.31
C PHE A 253 2.75 11.40 7.05
N ASP A 254 2.44 12.56 6.49
CA ASP A 254 1.11 12.84 5.91
C ASP A 254 1.09 12.53 4.40
N ASP A 255 -0.11 12.61 3.79
CA ASP A 255 -0.65 11.75 2.72
C ASP A 255 0.12 11.61 1.38
N ASN A 256 1.32 12.18 1.25
CA ASN A 256 2.14 12.18 0.02
C ASN A 256 3.63 11.83 0.27
N GLY A 257 4.03 11.54 1.52
CA GLY A 257 5.44 11.55 1.96
C GLY A 257 6.27 10.31 1.64
N ILE A 258 6.80 10.18 0.42
CA ILE A 258 7.73 9.10 0.05
C ILE A 258 9.10 9.30 0.76
N ALA A 259 9.28 8.64 1.90
CA ALA A 259 10.52 8.66 2.68
C ALA A 259 11.29 7.32 2.60
N PRO A 260 12.19 7.13 1.62
CA PRO A 260 13.00 5.92 1.51
C PRO A 260 14.13 5.93 2.54
N ILE A 261 13.87 5.37 3.73
CA ILE A 261 14.87 5.19 4.80
C ILE A 261 15.79 4.01 4.43
N ILE A 262 16.68 4.25 3.48
CA ILE A 262 17.72 3.31 3.05
C ILE A 262 18.83 3.29 4.11
N ALA A 263 18.59 2.58 5.21
CA ALA A 263 19.59 2.31 6.24
C ALA A 263 20.02 0.84 6.14
N PRO A 264 21.15 0.52 5.48
CA PRO A 264 21.55 -0.88 5.31
C PRO A 264 21.98 -1.57 6.61
N LYS A 265 22.15 -0.84 7.73
CA LYS A 265 22.55 -1.41 9.04
C LYS A 265 21.90 -0.64 10.20
N PHE A 266 21.21 -1.36 11.09
CA PHE A 266 20.52 -0.84 12.27
C PHE A 266 21.18 -1.32 13.57
N TRP A 267 21.95 -0.46 14.24
CA TRP A 267 22.61 -0.81 15.50
C TRP A 267 21.78 -0.31 16.69
N TYR A 268 21.62 -1.15 17.72
CA TYR A 268 20.94 -0.77 18.96
C TYR A 268 21.61 -1.37 20.20
N SER A 269 21.15 -0.95 21.39
CA SER A 269 21.59 -1.51 22.68
C SER A 269 20.42 -1.55 23.66
N ASN A 270 20.24 -2.67 24.38
CA ASN A 270 19.14 -2.88 25.31
C ASN A 270 17.78 -2.68 24.63
N SER A 271 17.04 -1.61 24.97
CA SER A 271 15.75 -1.29 24.33
C SER A 271 15.83 -0.14 23.33
N ALA A 272 14.98 -0.18 22.30
CA ALA A 272 14.75 0.95 21.39
C ALA A 272 13.31 0.90 20.83
N THR A 273 12.81 2.02 20.32
CA THR A 273 11.50 2.08 19.68
C THR A 273 11.58 2.82 18.35
N ILE A 274 11.04 2.24 17.29
CA ILE A 274 10.88 2.86 15.97
C ILE A 274 9.38 2.84 15.64
N ASN A 275 8.76 4.01 15.75
CA ASN A 275 7.36 4.24 15.36
C ASN A 275 7.35 4.82 13.94
N ILE A 276 6.70 4.14 13.00
CA ILE A 276 6.39 4.66 11.68
C ILE A 276 4.87 4.79 11.58
N THR A 277 4.41 6.01 11.42
CA THR A 277 2.99 6.32 11.27
C THR A 277 2.80 7.06 9.96
N GLY A 278 1.82 6.65 9.16
CA GLY A 278 1.59 7.25 7.87
C GLY A 278 0.33 6.69 7.23
N THR A 279 -0.32 7.50 6.42
CA THR A 279 -1.60 7.20 5.79
C THR A 279 -1.43 6.47 4.45
N THR A 280 -0.36 6.76 3.71
CA THR A 280 -0.15 6.24 2.34
C THR A 280 1.32 5.96 2.05
N ASN A 281 1.56 5.01 1.14
CA ASN A 281 2.79 4.83 0.35
C ASN A 281 4.13 4.70 1.10
N VAL A 282 4.41 3.53 1.66
CA VAL A 282 5.78 2.99 1.71
C VAL A 282 6.05 2.23 0.40
N LEU A 283 7.18 2.50 -0.25
CA LEU A 283 7.64 1.74 -1.42
C LEU A 283 8.09 0.34 -1.01
N PRO A 284 7.89 -0.70 -1.85
CA PRO A 284 8.51 -2.01 -1.65
C PRO A 284 10.03 -1.87 -1.49
N GLY A 285 10.60 -2.49 -0.45
CA GLY A 285 12.03 -2.42 -0.18
C GLY A 285 12.45 -3.31 0.99
N SER A 286 13.59 -3.98 0.84
CA SER A 286 14.14 -4.89 1.86
C SER A 286 14.85 -4.12 2.99
N TYR A 287 14.54 -4.43 4.24
CA TYR A 287 15.08 -3.75 5.43
C TYR A 287 16.01 -4.68 6.23
N GLU A 288 17.33 -4.56 6.03
CA GLU A 288 18.34 -5.44 6.67
C GLU A 288 18.59 -5.08 8.15
N LEU A 289 18.02 -5.86 9.08
CA LEU A 289 18.12 -5.65 10.53
C LEU A 289 19.36 -6.31 11.16
N ILE A 290 20.56 -5.86 10.80
CA ILE A 290 21.82 -6.45 11.34
C ILE A 290 21.99 -6.15 12.84
N THR A 291 21.85 -7.18 13.69
CA THR A 291 22.03 -7.02 15.14
C THR A 291 23.51 -6.91 15.53
N GLY A 292 23.85 -5.88 16.33
CA GLY A 292 25.22 -5.60 16.75
C GLY A 292 25.68 -6.46 17.93
N THR A 293 26.64 -7.36 17.73
CA THR A 293 27.10 -8.38 18.71
C THR A 293 27.90 -7.85 19.92
N THR A 294 27.93 -6.54 20.18
CA THR A 294 28.76 -5.92 21.22
C THR A 294 28.04 -5.72 22.55
N GLY A 295 27.74 -6.82 23.26
CA GLY A 295 27.30 -6.78 24.67
C GLY A 295 26.25 -7.82 25.03
N GLY A 296 26.67 -8.90 25.71
CA GLY A 296 25.79 -10.02 26.09
C GLY A 296 24.89 -9.74 27.30
N SER A 297 23.94 -8.81 27.17
CA SER A 297 22.84 -8.61 28.13
C SER A 297 21.58 -9.34 27.66
N THR A 298 21.14 -10.34 28.43
CA THR A 298 19.86 -11.04 28.19
C THR A 298 18.69 -10.13 28.56
N GLY A 299 18.04 -9.53 27.57
CA GLY A 299 16.87 -8.65 27.75
C GLY A 299 16.79 -7.47 26.77
N ASN A 300 17.30 -7.63 25.55
CA ASN A 300 17.26 -6.59 24.51
C ASN A 300 15.93 -6.66 23.74
N SER A 301 15.33 -5.52 23.40
CA SER A 301 14.06 -5.46 22.65
C SER A 301 13.95 -4.21 21.78
N ILE A 302 13.69 -4.38 20.48
CA ILE A 302 13.22 -3.29 19.62
C ILE A 302 11.71 -3.43 19.48
N THR A 303 10.97 -2.38 19.82
CA THR A 303 9.59 -2.23 19.37
C THR A 303 9.60 -1.49 18.03
N PHE A 304 9.35 -2.21 16.95
CA PHE A 304 8.87 -1.59 15.71
C PHE A 304 7.35 -1.45 15.82
N SER A 305 6.78 -0.37 15.29
CA SER A 305 5.34 -0.20 15.17
C SER A 305 5.04 0.60 13.92
N ILE A 306 4.24 0.00 13.03
CA ILE A 306 3.92 0.49 11.68
C ILE A 306 2.39 0.53 11.62
N SER A 307 1.78 1.71 11.45
CA SER A 307 0.32 1.85 11.51
C SER A 307 -0.23 2.95 10.61
N GLY A 308 -1.39 2.70 9.99
CA GLY A 308 -2.09 3.59 9.06
C GLY A 308 -1.88 3.27 7.57
N PHE A 309 -1.04 2.29 7.26
CA PHE A 309 -0.62 1.98 5.89
C PHE A 309 -1.58 1.04 5.17
N HIS A 310 -1.97 1.44 3.95
CA HIS A 310 -2.91 0.72 3.08
C HIS A 310 -2.23 -0.22 2.05
N ASN A 311 -0.93 -0.51 2.19
CA ASN A 311 -0.16 -1.39 1.28
C ASN A 311 0.59 -2.47 2.09
N ARG A 312 0.62 -3.70 1.57
CA ARG A 312 1.18 -4.90 2.24
C ARG A 312 2.69 -5.16 1.98
N TYR A 313 3.40 -4.27 1.28
CA TYR A 313 4.77 -4.53 0.78
C TYR A 313 5.91 -4.41 1.82
N LEU A 314 5.86 -5.23 2.87
CA LEU A 314 7.03 -5.60 3.66
C LEU A 314 7.59 -6.92 3.13
N THR A 315 8.51 -6.84 2.17
CA THR A 315 9.00 -8.02 1.41
C THR A 315 9.80 -8.99 2.26
N GLU A 316 10.65 -8.52 3.16
CA GLU A 316 11.46 -9.41 4.02
C GLU A 316 12.01 -8.68 5.26
N ILE A 317 12.17 -9.42 6.37
CA ILE A 317 13.00 -9.02 7.52
C ILE A 317 13.98 -10.17 7.79
N VAL A 318 15.17 -10.08 7.21
CA VAL A 318 16.23 -11.10 7.36
C VAL A 318 16.80 -11.07 8.78
N GLU A 319 16.46 -12.06 9.60
CA GLU A 319 16.96 -12.14 10.98
C GLU A 319 18.32 -12.85 11.05
N SER A 320 19.39 -12.09 11.30
CA SER A 320 20.73 -12.65 11.57
C SER A 320 21.02 -12.70 13.08
N THR A 321 20.51 -13.73 13.75
CA THR A 321 20.69 -13.90 15.21
C THR A 321 21.98 -14.59 15.61
N ASN A 322 22.64 -14.02 16.63
CA ASN A 322 23.63 -14.72 17.45
C ASN A 322 23.33 -14.43 18.94
N ASN A 323 22.55 -15.32 19.57
CA ASN A 323 22.27 -15.38 21.01
C ASN A 323 21.48 -14.21 21.64
N GLY A 324 20.23 -14.01 21.21
CA GLY A 324 19.24 -13.21 21.95
C GLY A 324 17.82 -13.43 21.43
N ALA A 325 16.85 -13.58 22.32
CA ALA A 325 15.43 -13.62 21.92
C ALA A 325 14.91 -12.19 21.71
N ILE A 326 14.50 -11.87 20.49
CA ILE A 326 13.94 -10.57 20.12
C ILE A 326 12.41 -10.71 20.08
N SER A 327 11.70 -9.77 20.71
CA SER A 327 10.24 -9.70 20.62
C SER A 327 9.83 -8.66 19.58
N PHE A 328 9.51 -9.11 18.38
CA PHE A 328 8.93 -8.31 17.31
C PHE A 328 7.39 -8.25 17.46
N SER A 329 6.75 -7.18 16.99
CA SER A 329 5.28 -6.99 17.10
C SER A 329 4.78 -6.03 16.02
N LEU A 330 4.40 -6.59 14.87
CA LEU A 330 4.02 -5.84 13.67
C LEU A 330 2.50 -5.74 13.54
N ASN A 331 1.94 -4.59 13.91
CA ASN A 331 0.50 -4.34 13.87
C ASN A 331 0.07 -3.69 12.53
N ILE A 332 0.21 -4.40 11.41
CA ILE A 332 -0.34 -3.92 10.11
C ILE A 332 -1.86 -4.01 10.15
N THR A 333 -2.52 -2.89 10.43
CA THR A 333 -3.96 -2.72 10.20
C THR A 333 -4.18 -2.19 8.78
N ALA A 334 -4.06 -3.06 7.79
CA ALA A 334 -4.45 -2.77 6.41
C ALA A 334 -5.98 -2.78 6.32
N GLN A 335 -6.60 -1.62 6.56
CA GLN A 335 -8.04 -1.46 6.50
C GLN A 335 -8.46 -1.01 5.10
N HIS A 336 -9.33 -1.77 4.43
CA HIS A 336 -9.93 -1.33 3.17
C HIS A 336 -10.85 -0.12 3.40
N THR A 337 -11.03 0.72 2.37
CA THR A 337 -11.91 1.90 2.41
C THR A 337 -13.40 1.56 2.33
N TYR A 338 -13.72 0.30 2.00
CA TYR A 338 -15.05 -0.25 1.80
C TYR A 338 -15.35 -1.40 2.77
N ASP A 339 -16.63 -1.61 3.08
CA ASP A 339 -17.08 -2.74 3.92
C ASP A 339 -16.95 -4.07 3.14
N LEU A 340 -16.73 -5.20 3.84
CA LEU A 340 -16.64 -6.53 3.22
C LEU A 340 -17.87 -7.41 3.51
N GLY A 341 -18.30 -8.20 2.53
CA GLY A 341 -19.47 -9.08 2.68
C GLY A 341 -19.41 -10.40 1.92
N ALA A 342 -20.38 -11.27 2.23
CA ALA A 342 -20.54 -12.59 1.62
C ALA A 342 -21.94 -12.77 1.01
N CYS A 343 -22.04 -13.46 -0.13
CA CYS A 343 -23.34 -13.75 -0.75
C CYS A 343 -24.00 -15.03 -0.18
N GLU A 344 -25.33 -15.15 -0.27
CA GLU A 344 -26.09 -16.33 0.19
C GLU A 344 -25.61 -17.66 -0.42
N GLN A 345 -24.91 -17.63 -1.55
CA GLN A 345 -24.26 -18.77 -2.16
C GLN A 345 -23.20 -19.41 -1.26
N GLN A 346 -22.64 -18.70 -0.27
CA GLN A 346 -21.81 -19.32 0.79
C GLN A 346 -22.65 -20.22 1.73
N LEU A 347 -23.95 -19.92 1.91
CA LEU A 347 -24.90 -20.76 2.67
C LEU A 347 -25.37 -22.00 1.88
N ALA A 348 -24.84 -22.23 0.67
CA ALA A 348 -25.33 -23.24 -0.26
C ALA A 348 -24.91 -24.67 0.07
N TRP A 349 -23.82 -24.88 0.82
CA TRP A 349 -23.40 -26.21 1.32
C TRP A 349 -24.56 -26.98 1.98
N ALA A 350 -25.43 -26.24 2.68
CA ALA A 350 -26.57 -26.82 3.37
C ALA A 350 -27.82 -27.05 2.49
N TYR A 351 -27.83 -26.75 1.17
CA TYR A 351 -29.08 -26.65 0.41
C TYR A 351 -29.87 -27.95 0.21
N ASP A 352 -29.31 -29.13 0.50
CA ASP A 352 -30.03 -30.41 0.42
C ASP A 352 -31.41 -30.30 1.09
N SER A 353 -32.44 -30.37 0.26
CA SER A 353 -33.84 -30.25 0.69
C SER A 353 -34.31 -31.38 1.61
N THR A 354 -33.51 -32.45 1.74
CA THR A 354 -33.76 -33.60 2.61
C THR A 354 -33.03 -33.52 3.95
N ASP A 355 -32.04 -32.64 4.12
CA ASP A 355 -31.33 -32.45 5.39
C ASP A 355 -32.20 -31.64 6.38
N THR A 356 -32.72 -32.34 7.40
CA THR A 356 -33.51 -31.72 8.48
C THR A 356 -32.73 -30.71 9.32
N ASN A 357 -31.39 -30.75 9.28
CA ASN A 357 -30.51 -29.84 10.00
C ASN A 357 -30.05 -28.64 9.15
N ARG A 358 -30.48 -28.53 7.87
CA ARG A 358 -30.10 -27.46 6.94
C ARG A 358 -30.12 -26.07 7.56
N MET A 359 -31.19 -25.70 8.27
CA MET A 359 -31.30 -24.37 8.86
C MET A 359 -30.21 -24.12 9.90
N ALA A 360 -29.90 -25.09 10.77
CA ALA A 360 -28.83 -24.95 11.76
C ALA A 360 -27.48 -24.69 11.06
N LYS A 361 -27.11 -25.53 10.08
CA LYS A 361 -25.89 -25.32 9.27
C LYS A 361 -25.82 -23.94 8.64
N GLN A 362 -26.93 -23.41 8.13
CA GLN A 362 -26.96 -22.05 7.55
C GLN A 362 -26.77 -20.95 8.59
N LEU A 363 -27.22 -21.15 9.84
CA LEU A 363 -26.93 -20.23 10.94
C LEU A 363 -25.47 -20.37 11.41
N ASP A 364 -24.92 -21.59 11.42
CA ASP A 364 -23.52 -21.87 11.77
C ASP A 364 -22.54 -21.19 10.78
N ILE A 365 -22.88 -21.11 9.48
CA ILE A 365 -22.09 -20.38 8.47
C ILE A 365 -22.23 -18.84 8.65
N ILE A 366 -23.41 -18.33 9.01
CA ILE A 366 -23.59 -16.91 9.36
C ILE A 366 -22.77 -16.56 10.62
N ASP A 367 -22.74 -17.46 11.60
CA ASP A 367 -21.90 -17.34 12.79
C ASP A 367 -20.41 -17.31 12.41
N ALA A 368 -19.94 -18.24 11.57
CA ALA A 368 -18.57 -18.28 11.09
C ALA A 368 -18.13 -17.01 10.32
N LEU A 369 -18.99 -16.46 9.47
CA LEU A 369 -18.72 -15.21 8.75
C LEU A 369 -18.63 -14.01 9.71
N SER A 370 -19.43 -13.99 10.78
CA SER A 370 -19.31 -13.00 11.86
C SER A 370 -17.99 -13.15 12.62
N ASP A 371 -17.61 -14.38 12.97
CA ASP A 371 -16.37 -14.66 13.70
C ASP A 371 -15.11 -14.43 12.86
N ALA A 372 -15.21 -14.52 11.52
CA ALA A 372 -14.15 -14.19 10.58
C ALA A 372 -14.01 -12.68 10.29
N GLY A 373 -15.04 -11.87 10.56
CA GLY A 373 -15.00 -10.41 10.44
C GLY A 373 -15.84 -9.78 9.31
N ALA A 374 -16.75 -10.51 8.67
CA ALA A 374 -17.58 -9.97 7.58
C ALA A 374 -18.58 -8.91 8.08
N ASP A 375 -18.57 -7.70 7.50
CA ASP A 375 -19.51 -6.62 7.81
C ASP A 375 -20.93 -6.91 7.33
N TRP A 376 -21.06 -7.57 6.17
CA TRP A 376 -22.34 -7.78 5.47
C TRP A 376 -22.58 -9.23 5.05
N ILE A 377 -23.85 -9.63 4.99
CA ILE A 377 -24.30 -10.77 4.17
C ILE A 377 -25.39 -10.31 3.20
N ARG A 378 -25.21 -10.64 1.92
CA ARG A 378 -26.18 -10.42 0.84
C ARG A 378 -27.12 -11.61 0.75
N LEU A 379 -28.40 -11.40 1.04
CA LEU A 379 -29.42 -12.44 1.08
C LEU A 379 -30.43 -12.26 -0.05
N THR A 380 -30.50 -13.25 -0.93
CA THR A 380 -31.43 -13.31 -2.06
C THR A 380 -32.84 -13.72 -1.61
N HIS A 381 -33.83 -12.99 -2.09
CA HIS A 381 -35.24 -13.28 -1.82
C HIS A 381 -35.79 -14.38 -2.76
N LEU A 382 -35.35 -15.63 -2.55
CA LEU A 382 -35.85 -16.83 -3.23
C LEU A 382 -36.52 -17.87 -2.31
N SER A 383 -36.13 -17.94 -1.03
CA SER A 383 -36.75 -18.86 -0.04
C SER A 383 -38.09 -18.34 0.51
N ALA A 384 -38.74 -19.11 1.39
CA ALA A 384 -39.98 -18.67 2.04
C ALA A 384 -39.73 -17.53 3.04
N PHE A 385 -40.71 -16.63 3.24
CA PHE A 385 -40.54 -15.41 4.05
C PHE A 385 -39.98 -15.69 5.46
N ALA A 386 -40.52 -16.70 6.16
CA ALA A 386 -40.07 -17.10 7.49
C ALA A 386 -38.64 -17.68 7.50
N THR A 387 -38.22 -18.38 6.44
CA THR A 387 -36.84 -18.86 6.27
C THR A 387 -35.89 -17.66 6.15
N LYS A 388 -36.21 -16.72 5.26
CA LYS A 388 -35.40 -15.53 5.03
C LYS A 388 -35.34 -14.62 6.27
N ALA A 389 -36.44 -14.40 6.97
CA ALA A 389 -36.49 -13.67 8.23
C ALA A 389 -35.64 -14.33 9.34
N THR A 390 -35.52 -15.66 9.35
CA THR A 390 -34.64 -16.39 10.28
C THR A 390 -33.16 -16.10 9.99
N HIS A 391 -32.74 -16.12 8.72
CA HIS A 391 -31.37 -15.76 8.33
C HIS A 391 -31.05 -14.30 8.70
N ILE A 392 -31.91 -13.36 8.29
CA ILE A 392 -31.75 -11.92 8.56
C ILE A 392 -31.61 -11.66 10.06
N LYS A 393 -32.50 -12.25 10.86
CA LYS A 393 -32.44 -12.12 12.32
C LYS A 393 -31.13 -12.67 12.90
N ARG A 394 -30.57 -13.74 12.34
CA ARG A 394 -29.27 -14.25 12.82
C ARG A 394 -28.13 -13.29 12.51
N CYS A 395 -28.12 -12.66 11.34
CA CYS A 395 -27.19 -11.56 11.03
C CYS A 395 -27.32 -10.44 12.08
N ASN A 396 -28.56 -10.00 12.39
CA ASN A 396 -28.80 -8.97 13.40
C ASN A 396 -28.36 -9.39 14.82
N GLU A 397 -28.57 -10.65 15.22
CA GLU A 397 -28.08 -11.21 16.49
C GLU A 397 -26.54 -11.26 16.57
N ARG A 398 -25.86 -11.33 15.42
CA ARG A 398 -24.40 -11.37 15.28
C ARG A 398 -23.76 -10.01 14.99
N GLY A 399 -24.56 -8.97 14.74
CA GLY A 399 -24.08 -7.64 14.36
C GLY A 399 -23.65 -7.50 12.90
N ILE A 400 -23.89 -8.51 12.05
CA ILE A 400 -23.69 -8.41 10.60
C ILE A 400 -24.86 -7.65 9.97
N LYS A 401 -24.56 -6.71 9.06
CA LYS A 401 -25.52 -5.97 8.23
C LYS A 401 -26.10 -6.86 7.13
N VAL A 402 -27.30 -6.54 6.64
CA VAL A 402 -27.95 -7.30 5.56
C VAL A 402 -28.27 -6.45 4.34
N LEU A 403 -27.74 -6.87 3.19
CA LEU A 403 -28.20 -6.45 1.86
C LEU A 403 -29.28 -7.44 1.39
N LEU A 404 -30.53 -7.00 1.28
CA LEU A 404 -31.65 -7.81 0.82
C LEU A 404 -31.82 -7.68 -0.70
N GLN A 405 -31.48 -8.73 -1.46
CA GLN A 405 -31.65 -8.74 -2.90
C GLN A 405 -33.03 -9.28 -3.30
N LEU A 406 -33.90 -8.41 -3.81
CA LEU A 406 -35.21 -8.79 -4.36
C LEU A 406 -35.01 -9.61 -5.65
N SER A 407 -35.86 -10.61 -5.91
CA SER A 407 -35.71 -11.50 -7.08
C SER A 407 -36.80 -11.29 -8.14
N ALA A 408 -36.40 -11.06 -9.39
CA ALA A 408 -37.31 -10.95 -10.54
C ALA A 408 -37.94 -12.31 -10.92
N GLY A 409 -37.44 -13.42 -10.36
CA GLY A 409 -37.97 -14.76 -10.57
C GLY A 409 -39.28 -15.07 -9.84
N ARG A 410 -39.76 -14.17 -8.96
CA ARG A 410 -41.02 -14.31 -8.22
C ARG A 410 -42.23 -14.25 -9.14
N SER A 411 -42.97 -15.34 -9.25
CA SER A 411 -44.20 -15.42 -10.07
C SER A 411 -45.26 -14.43 -9.61
N GLU A 412 -45.21 -14.04 -8.34
CA GLU A 412 -46.10 -13.10 -7.66
C GLU A 412 -45.93 -11.65 -8.13
N PHE A 413 -44.90 -11.32 -8.90
CA PHE A 413 -44.73 -10.01 -9.55
C PHE A 413 -45.47 -9.91 -10.90
N TYR A 414 -46.07 -11.01 -11.37
CA TYR A 414 -46.62 -11.14 -12.71
C TYR A 414 -48.10 -11.57 -12.67
N PRO A 415 -48.91 -11.21 -13.69
CA PRO A 415 -50.25 -11.74 -13.83
C PRO A 415 -50.29 -13.28 -13.85
N GLN A 416 -51.36 -13.86 -13.28
CA GLN A 416 -51.53 -15.31 -13.26
C GLN A 416 -51.58 -15.88 -14.69
N GLY A 417 -50.62 -16.74 -15.02
CA GLY A 417 -50.50 -17.36 -16.35
C GLY A 417 -49.54 -16.65 -17.31
N THR A 418 -48.81 -15.62 -16.87
CA THR A 418 -47.66 -15.10 -17.64
C THR A 418 -46.66 -16.22 -17.93
N GLU A 419 -46.32 -16.41 -19.20
CA GLU A 419 -45.32 -17.38 -19.64
C GLU A 419 -43.90 -16.83 -19.45
N LYS A 420 -42.97 -17.70 -19.06
CA LYS A 420 -41.54 -17.38 -19.04
C LYS A 420 -40.94 -17.54 -20.44
N ARG A 421 -39.88 -16.78 -20.75
CA ARG A 421 -38.95 -17.15 -21.83
C ARG A 421 -38.38 -18.53 -21.48
N PRO A 422 -38.56 -19.56 -22.35
CA PRO A 422 -37.95 -20.86 -22.11
C PRO A 422 -36.43 -20.74 -22.09
N GLY A 423 -35.81 -21.42 -21.14
CA GLY A 423 -34.38 -21.53 -20.97
C GLY A 423 -33.72 -22.47 -21.97
N SER A 424 -32.42 -22.66 -21.81
CA SER A 424 -31.63 -23.64 -22.56
C SER A 424 -30.35 -23.98 -21.81
N ASP A 425 -29.80 -25.18 -22.03
CA ASP A 425 -28.52 -25.61 -21.46
C ASP A 425 -27.45 -25.89 -22.56
N PRO A 426 -27.04 -24.86 -23.33
CA PRO A 426 -25.97 -25.00 -24.31
C PRO A 426 -24.61 -25.16 -23.59
N ALA A 427 -23.97 -26.30 -23.83
CA ALA A 427 -22.65 -26.65 -23.29
C ALA A 427 -22.54 -26.80 -21.75
N GLY A 428 -23.66 -27.08 -21.04
CA GLY A 428 -23.64 -27.28 -19.59
C GLY A 428 -23.46 -25.96 -18.83
N GLN A 429 -24.26 -24.96 -19.21
CA GLN A 429 -24.30 -23.59 -18.70
C GLN A 429 -25.77 -23.10 -18.76
N PRO A 430 -26.57 -23.36 -17.71
CA PRO A 430 -28.03 -23.21 -17.76
C PRO A 430 -28.46 -21.74 -17.87
N GLN A 431 -29.04 -21.40 -19.02
CA GLN A 431 -29.81 -20.18 -19.22
C GLN A 431 -31.22 -20.44 -18.71
N TRP A 432 -31.62 -19.83 -17.58
CA TRP A 432 -32.84 -20.19 -16.88
C TRP A 432 -34.14 -19.83 -17.62
N ASP A 433 -35.24 -20.47 -17.20
CA ASP A 433 -36.61 -20.03 -17.52
C ASP A 433 -36.87 -18.69 -16.79
N SER A 434 -36.96 -17.59 -17.55
CA SER A 434 -37.00 -16.22 -16.99
C SER A 434 -38.26 -15.46 -17.39
N TYR A 435 -38.86 -14.73 -16.46
CA TYR A 435 -39.95 -13.81 -16.78
C TYR A 435 -39.43 -12.58 -17.54
N ARG A 436 -40.25 -12.01 -18.41
CA ARG A 436 -40.02 -10.71 -19.02
C ARG A 436 -40.24 -9.61 -17.99
N LEU A 437 -39.29 -8.69 -17.85
CA LEU A 437 -39.43 -7.57 -16.93
C LEU A 437 -40.50 -6.58 -17.45
N SER A 438 -40.80 -6.56 -18.75
CA SER A 438 -41.96 -5.85 -19.32
C SER A 438 -43.30 -6.26 -18.70
N ASP A 439 -43.41 -7.52 -18.28
CA ASP A 439 -44.66 -8.16 -17.90
C ASP A 439 -44.95 -8.05 -16.39
N ILE A 440 -44.05 -7.40 -15.63
CA ILE A 440 -44.24 -7.08 -14.20
C ILE A 440 -45.52 -6.25 -14.01
N ASP A 441 -46.41 -6.67 -13.13
CA ASP A 441 -47.47 -5.81 -12.61
C ASP A 441 -47.00 -5.14 -11.31
N LEU A 442 -46.84 -3.82 -11.36
CA LEU A 442 -46.30 -3.04 -10.25
C LEU A 442 -47.15 -3.16 -8.97
N ASN A 443 -48.47 -3.36 -9.09
CA ASN A 443 -49.37 -3.50 -7.93
C ASN A 443 -49.24 -4.88 -7.29
N LEU A 444 -49.01 -5.93 -8.10
CA LEU A 444 -48.76 -7.28 -7.58
C LEU A 444 -47.40 -7.36 -6.89
N ALA A 445 -46.37 -6.76 -7.51
CA ALA A 445 -45.04 -6.64 -6.93
C ALA A 445 -45.05 -5.83 -5.61
N GLU A 446 -45.70 -4.65 -5.57
CA GLU A 446 -45.83 -3.85 -4.33
C GLU A 446 -46.54 -4.64 -3.23
N SER A 447 -47.68 -5.26 -3.54
CA SER A 447 -48.48 -6.07 -2.59
C SER A 447 -47.67 -7.22 -1.99
N TYR A 448 -46.84 -7.89 -2.80
CA TYR A 448 -45.96 -8.96 -2.35
C TYR A 448 -44.81 -8.45 -1.47
N ILE A 449 -44.17 -7.34 -1.85
CA ILE A 449 -43.04 -6.76 -1.09
C ILE A 449 -43.54 -6.25 0.27
N ARG A 450 -44.70 -5.57 0.32
CA ARG A 450 -45.41 -5.24 1.57
C ARG A 450 -45.64 -6.49 2.44
N SER A 451 -46.21 -7.54 1.85
CA SER A 451 -46.46 -8.82 2.54
C SER A 451 -45.19 -9.49 3.09
N PHE A 452 -44.01 -9.21 2.49
CA PHE A 452 -42.73 -9.69 3.00
C PHE A 452 -42.16 -8.78 4.10
N PHE A 453 -42.21 -7.45 3.93
CA PHE A 453 -41.78 -6.50 4.95
C PHE A 453 -42.62 -6.59 6.24
N ASP A 454 -43.93 -6.87 6.12
CA ASP A 454 -44.82 -7.23 7.23
C ASP A 454 -44.24 -8.40 8.06
N VAL A 455 -43.69 -9.43 7.39
CA VAL A 455 -43.08 -10.59 8.05
C VAL A 455 -41.71 -10.27 8.65
N LEU A 456 -40.91 -9.38 8.05
CA LEU A 456 -39.65 -8.92 8.64
C LEU A 456 -39.90 -8.18 9.97
N ILE A 457 -40.82 -7.21 9.95
CA ILE A 457 -41.25 -6.48 11.16
C ILE A 457 -41.82 -7.44 12.21
N ALA A 458 -42.75 -8.33 11.82
CA ALA A 458 -43.35 -9.30 12.74
C ALA A 458 -42.35 -10.31 13.32
N SER A 459 -41.22 -10.55 12.66
CA SER A 459 -40.13 -11.42 13.13
C SER A 459 -39.09 -10.71 14.01
N ASN A 460 -39.16 -9.37 14.10
CA ASN A 460 -38.09 -8.51 14.60
C ASN A 460 -36.76 -8.79 13.86
N ALA A 461 -36.82 -8.76 12.52
CA ALA A 461 -35.68 -8.88 11.63
C ALA A 461 -35.49 -7.56 10.87
N THR A 462 -34.28 -7.01 10.87
CA THR A 462 -33.94 -5.72 10.25
C THR A 462 -32.97 -5.92 9.09
N ILE A 463 -33.09 -5.07 8.07
CA ILE A 463 -32.21 -5.04 6.90
C ILE A 463 -31.55 -3.66 6.82
N ASP A 464 -30.37 -3.60 6.19
CA ASP A 464 -29.50 -2.43 6.18
C ASP A 464 -29.34 -1.88 4.75
N ALA A 465 -29.65 -2.68 3.73
CA ALA A 465 -29.76 -2.25 2.34
C ALA A 465 -30.72 -3.14 1.52
N ILE A 466 -31.21 -2.65 0.38
CA ILE A 466 -32.13 -3.34 -0.54
C ILE A 466 -31.60 -3.28 -1.98
N GLU A 467 -31.37 -4.42 -2.62
CA GLU A 467 -30.89 -4.51 -4.01
C GLU A 467 -32.02 -4.88 -4.98
N MET A 468 -32.12 -4.09 -6.06
CA MET A 468 -33.19 -4.19 -7.05
C MET A 468 -32.88 -5.18 -8.18
N PHE A 469 -32.97 -6.49 -7.88
CA PHE A 469 -32.74 -7.63 -8.80
C PHE A 469 -31.28 -8.00 -9.07
N ASN A 470 -31.07 -9.16 -9.71
CA ASN A 470 -29.78 -9.71 -10.10
C ASN A 470 -29.65 -9.64 -11.63
N GLU A 471 -28.56 -9.08 -12.14
CA GLU A 471 -28.12 -9.13 -13.55
C GLU A 471 -29.24 -8.92 -14.59
N ILE A 472 -30.05 -7.86 -14.43
CA ILE A 472 -31.17 -7.60 -15.35
C ILE A 472 -30.72 -7.29 -16.78
N ASN A 473 -29.44 -6.97 -16.97
CA ASN A 473 -28.80 -6.78 -18.26
C ASN A 473 -28.42 -8.11 -18.95
N TRP A 474 -28.57 -9.25 -18.26
CA TRP A 474 -28.24 -10.59 -18.75
C TRP A 474 -29.49 -11.48 -18.90
N ASN A 475 -29.56 -12.24 -20.01
CA ASN A 475 -30.76 -12.99 -20.35
C ASN A 475 -31.08 -14.14 -19.38
N ALA A 476 -30.11 -14.68 -18.64
CA ALA A 476 -30.38 -15.73 -17.64
C ALA A 476 -31.32 -15.25 -16.51
N PHE A 477 -31.41 -13.94 -16.26
CA PHE A 477 -32.32 -13.35 -15.27
C PHE A 477 -33.43 -12.49 -15.89
N ASN A 478 -33.29 -12.10 -17.17
CA ASN A 478 -34.26 -11.28 -17.90
C ASN A 478 -34.83 -11.98 -19.14
N GLY A 479 -36.14 -12.27 -19.13
CA GLY A 479 -36.87 -12.89 -20.24
C GLY A 479 -37.18 -11.97 -21.43
N ASP A 480 -36.92 -10.66 -21.33
CA ASP A 480 -37.00 -9.71 -22.47
C ASP A 480 -35.84 -9.91 -23.45
N LEU A 481 -34.71 -10.45 -22.97
CA LEU A 481 -33.53 -10.72 -23.77
C LEU A 481 -33.59 -12.13 -24.38
N PRO A 482 -33.31 -12.29 -25.68
CA PRO A 482 -33.51 -13.54 -26.41
C PRO A 482 -32.40 -14.56 -26.13
N LEU A 483 -32.61 -15.78 -26.64
CA LEU A 483 -31.54 -16.76 -26.86
C LEU A 483 -31.25 -16.81 -28.37
N VAL A 484 -30.01 -16.54 -28.78
CA VAL A 484 -29.64 -16.35 -30.21
C VAL A 484 -28.35 -17.09 -30.54
N GLU A 485 -28.33 -17.80 -31.67
CA GLU A 485 -27.12 -18.47 -32.18
C GLU A 485 -26.02 -17.46 -32.51
N GLY A 486 -24.84 -17.62 -31.93
CA GLY A 486 -23.77 -16.60 -32.01
C GLY A 486 -23.90 -15.46 -30.99
N GLY A 487 -24.92 -15.50 -30.12
CA GLY A 487 -25.16 -14.52 -29.07
C GLY A 487 -25.88 -13.25 -29.56
N TYR A 488 -26.22 -12.39 -28.62
CA TYR A 488 -26.88 -11.11 -28.87
C TYR A 488 -26.35 -10.05 -27.90
N TRP A 489 -26.00 -8.87 -28.44
CA TRP A 489 -25.49 -7.75 -27.67
C TRP A 489 -26.34 -6.51 -27.97
N ILE A 490 -26.53 -5.67 -26.95
CA ILE A 490 -27.22 -4.38 -27.03
C ILE A 490 -26.34 -3.34 -26.34
N ASP A 491 -26.05 -2.26 -27.05
CA ASP A 491 -25.13 -1.19 -26.68
C ASP A 491 -25.73 0.19 -27.01
N GLU A 492 -25.04 1.24 -26.64
CA GLU A 492 -25.41 2.65 -26.85
C GLU A 492 -25.51 3.01 -28.35
N ASN A 493 -24.93 2.20 -29.24
CA ASN A 493 -25.00 2.35 -30.70
C ASN A 493 -26.16 1.58 -31.35
N THR A 494 -26.86 0.73 -30.60
CA THR A 494 -27.94 -0.11 -31.12
C THR A 494 -29.14 0.74 -31.56
N ASP A 495 -29.63 0.53 -32.79
CA ASP A 495 -30.78 1.27 -33.34
C ASP A 495 -31.97 1.24 -32.37
N TRP A 496 -32.40 2.43 -31.95
CA TRP A 496 -33.54 2.65 -31.05
C TRP A 496 -34.81 1.91 -31.48
N ASN A 497 -35.00 1.68 -32.78
CA ASN A 497 -36.14 1.00 -33.38
C ASN A 497 -36.01 -0.54 -33.41
N ASN A 498 -34.87 -1.10 -32.99
CA ASN A 498 -34.67 -2.53 -32.80
C ASN A 498 -35.76 -3.09 -31.86
N SER A 499 -36.43 -4.16 -32.28
CA SER A 499 -37.54 -4.77 -31.54
C SER A 499 -37.10 -5.34 -30.18
N THR A 500 -35.92 -5.96 -30.13
CA THR A 500 -35.36 -6.54 -28.89
C THR A 500 -34.96 -5.44 -27.91
N PHE A 501 -34.31 -4.39 -28.40
CA PHE A 501 -33.97 -3.23 -27.58
C PHE A 501 -35.23 -2.50 -27.09
N SER A 502 -36.25 -2.37 -27.93
CA SER A 502 -37.55 -1.81 -27.55
C SER A 502 -38.25 -2.62 -26.45
N GLN A 503 -38.17 -3.95 -26.52
CA GLN A 503 -38.67 -4.87 -25.50
C GLN A 503 -37.89 -4.70 -24.18
N TYR A 504 -36.55 -4.71 -24.24
CA TYR A 504 -35.68 -4.48 -23.08
C TYR A 504 -35.95 -3.14 -22.39
N ARG A 505 -36.08 -2.04 -23.18
CA ARG A 505 -36.42 -0.71 -22.65
C ARG A 505 -37.78 -0.68 -21.95
N ALA A 506 -38.76 -1.45 -22.42
CA ALA A 506 -40.05 -1.60 -21.73
C ALA A 506 -39.91 -2.34 -20.39
N GLY A 507 -39.00 -3.31 -20.30
CA GLY A 507 -38.63 -3.97 -19.05
C GLY A 507 -37.90 -3.05 -18.08
N ILE A 508 -36.88 -2.32 -18.52
CA ILE A 508 -36.14 -1.38 -17.64
C ILE A 508 -37.04 -0.24 -17.14
N GLU A 509 -37.97 0.27 -17.94
CA GLU A 509 -38.99 1.25 -17.49
C GLU A 509 -39.99 0.66 -16.45
N LYS A 510 -40.14 -0.67 -16.37
CA LYS A 510 -40.88 -1.35 -15.29
C LYS A 510 -40.01 -1.49 -14.03
N VAL A 511 -38.77 -1.97 -14.17
CA VAL A 511 -37.82 -2.08 -13.06
C VAL A 511 -37.62 -0.73 -12.39
N ALA A 512 -37.34 0.32 -13.16
CA ALA A 512 -37.07 1.66 -12.64
C ALA A 512 -38.27 2.28 -11.89
N LYS A 513 -39.51 2.02 -12.35
CA LYS A 513 -40.74 2.35 -11.60
C LYS A 513 -40.84 1.56 -10.30
N LEU A 514 -40.55 0.25 -10.34
CA LEU A 514 -40.57 -0.58 -9.14
C LEU A 514 -39.48 -0.16 -8.14
N THR A 515 -38.29 0.26 -8.59
CA THR A 515 -37.25 0.86 -7.73
C THR A 515 -37.79 2.06 -6.96
N LYS A 516 -38.54 2.96 -7.61
CA LYS A 516 -39.24 4.04 -6.89
C LYS A 516 -40.24 3.47 -5.88
N THR A 517 -41.11 2.54 -6.28
CA THR A 517 -42.10 1.95 -5.37
C THR A 517 -41.46 1.29 -4.16
N VAL A 518 -40.31 0.61 -4.32
CA VAL A 518 -39.58 0.01 -3.20
C VAL A 518 -38.90 1.06 -2.32
N SER A 519 -38.39 2.16 -2.89
CA SER A 519 -37.92 3.33 -2.13
C SER A 519 -39.07 3.99 -1.32
N ASP A 520 -40.27 4.11 -1.90
CA ASP A 520 -41.47 4.58 -1.19
C ASP A 520 -41.87 3.63 -0.04
N LEU A 521 -41.78 2.31 -0.26
CA LEU A 521 -41.99 1.30 0.80
C LEU A 521 -40.89 1.32 1.87
N ASN A 522 -39.65 1.67 1.52
CA ASN A 522 -38.53 1.75 2.44
C ASN A 522 -38.72 2.91 3.45
N GLU A 523 -39.23 4.04 2.97
CA GLU A 523 -39.71 5.14 3.83
C GLU A 523 -40.88 4.69 4.71
N GLU A 524 -41.88 4.01 4.15
CA GLU A 524 -43.09 3.57 4.88
C GLU A 524 -42.81 2.53 5.98
N TYR A 525 -41.97 1.52 5.71
CA TYR A 525 -41.73 0.39 6.62
C TYR A 525 -40.51 0.58 7.53
N PHE A 526 -39.47 1.25 7.05
CA PHE A 526 -38.17 1.34 7.73
C PHE A 526 -37.69 2.79 7.95
N GLY A 527 -38.50 3.80 7.61
CA GLY A 527 -38.15 5.21 7.78
C GLY A 527 -36.95 5.65 6.94
N GLY A 528 -36.74 5.00 5.78
CA GLY A 528 -35.66 5.32 4.84
C GLY A 528 -34.26 4.92 5.33
N VAL A 529 -34.16 4.09 6.37
CA VAL A 529 -32.88 3.68 6.97
C VAL A 529 -32.05 2.71 6.07
N PRO A 530 -32.64 1.68 5.42
CA PRO A 530 -31.89 0.80 4.52
C PRO A 530 -31.43 1.53 3.25
N GLU A 531 -30.16 1.37 2.86
CA GLU A 531 -29.61 1.94 1.61
C GLU A 531 -30.24 1.26 0.37
N MET A 532 -30.76 2.04 -0.58
CA MET A 532 -31.38 1.53 -1.81
C MET A 532 -30.33 1.35 -2.90
N ILE A 533 -30.19 0.14 -3.47
CA ILE A 533 -29.17 -0.19 -4.48
C ILE A 533 -29.84 -0.59 -5.80
N THR A 534 -29.22 -0.24 -6.95
CA THR A 534 -29.64 -0.84 -8.24
C THR A 534 -29.45 -2.36 -8.22
N CYS A 535 -29.90 -3.06 -9.27
CA CYS A 535 -29.37 -4.40 -9.53
C CYS A 535 -27.84 -4.37 -9.58
N GLY A 536 -27.20 -5.43 -9.09
CA GLY A 536 -25.89 -5.83 -9.56
C GLY A 536 -25.95 -6.19 -11.04
N MET A 537 -25.26 -5.42 -11.89
CA MET A 537 -25.18 -5.66 -13.34
C MET A 537 -23.84 -6.28 -13.70
N VAL A 538 -23.87 -7.36 -14.48
CA VAL A 538 -22.66 -8.08 -14.87
C VAL A 538 -21.88 -7.35 -15.96
N GLY A 539 -20.56 -7.38 -15.80
CA GLY A 539 -19.56 -6.82 -16.68
C GLY A 539 -19.59 -7.28 -18.12
N ALA A 540 -19.23 -6.37 -19.03
CA ALA A 540 -19.03 -6.70 -20.44
C ALA A 540 -17.70 -7.46 -20.65
N SER A 541 -16.65 -7.12 -19.89
CA SER A 541 -15.37 -7.85 -19.92
C SER A 541 -15.49 -9.19 -19.19
N SER A 542 -16.17 -9.17 -18.03
CA SER A 542 -16.61 -10.36 -17.28
C SER A 542 -17.30 -11.41 -18.17
N MET A 543 -18.04 -11.01 -19.21
CA MET A 543 -18.72 -11.91 -20.16
C MET A 543 -18.18 -11.83 -21.59
N ASN A 544 -16.96 -12.34 -21.79
CA ASN A 544 -16.30 -12.47 -23.11
C ASN A 544 -17.26 -12.88 -24.25
N SER A 545 -17.21 -12.18 -25.38
CA SER A 545 -18.15 -12.35 -26.50
C SER A 545 -18.20 -13.79 -27.06
N ASN A 546 -17.11 -14.56 -26.99
CA ASN A 546 -17.10 -15.99 -27.38
C ASN A 546 -17.88 -16.87 -26.39
N TRP A 547 -17.87 -16.53 -25.10
CA TRP A 547 -18.67 -17.18 -24.06
C TRP A 547 -20.16 -16.88 -24.30
N VAL A 548 -20.52 -15.61 -24.50
CA VAL A 548 -21.90 -15.19 -24.80
C VAL A 548 -22.41 -15.90 -26.07
N ALA A 549 -21.59 -15.95 -27.13
CA ALA A 549 -21.93 -16.67 -28.36
C ALA A 549 -22.16 -18.17 -28.14
N ARG A 550 -21.31 -18.83 -27.35
CA ARG A 550 -21.40 -20.25 -27.01
C ARG A 550 -22.65 -20.59 -26.20
N VAL A 551 -23.02 -19.74 -25.23
CA VAL A 551 -24.22 -19.96 -24.40
C VAL A 551 -25.50 -19.38 -25.02
N LYS A 552 -25.41 -18.85 -26.26
CA LYS A 552 -26.51 -18.20 -27.00
C LYS A 552 -27.11 -17.00 -26.26
N GLY A 553 -26.28 -16.36 -25.44
CA GLY A 553 -26.65 -15.33 -24.49
C GLY A 553 -27.18 -14.05 -25.12
N GLY A 554 -27.88 -13.27 -24.31
CA GLY A 554 -28.34 -11.92 -24.63
C GLY A 554 -27.85 -10.99 -23.52
N LEU A 555 -26.95 -10.07 -23.84
CA LEU A 555 -26.32 -9.15 -22.89
C LEU A 555 -26.57 -7.69 -23.30
N VAL A 556 -26.64 -6.80 -22.32
CA VAL A 556 -26.75 -5.35 -22.50
C VAL A 556 -25.65 -4.65 -21.71
N SER A 557 -25.09 -3.57 -22.27
CA SER A 557 -24.16 -2.67 -21.57
C SER A 557 -24.72 -2.22 -20.21
N GLN A 558 -23.86 -2.23 -19.18
CA GLN A 558 -24.16 -1.68 -17.86
C GLN A 558 -24.40 -0.16 -17.95
N ALA A 559 -23.56 0.55 -18.71
CA ALA A 559 -23.68 1.99 -18.91
C ALA A 559 -25.00 2.34 -19.61
N LEU A 560 -25.40 1.65 -20.68
CA LEU A 560 -26.71 1.82 -21.31
C LEU A 560 -27.85 1.55 -20.32
N THR A 561 -27.77 0.49 -19.53
CA THR A 561 -28.80 0.15 -18.54
C THR A 561 -28.98 1.27 -17.51
N LEU A 562 -27.88 1.85 -17.03
CA LEU A 562 -27.89 3.04 -16.17
C LEU A 562 -28.40 4.30 -16.88
N GLN A 563 -28.04 4.52 -18.15
CA GLN A 563 -28.55 5.66 -18.94
C GLN A 563 -30.07 5.59 -19.14
N LEU A 564 -30.64 4.38 -19.29
CA LEU A 564 -32.09 4.17 -19.39
C LEU A 564 -32.79 4.46 -18.05
N MET A 565 -32.22 3.99 -16.92
CA MET A 565 -32.75 4.25 -15.57
C MET A 565 -32.58 5.72 -15.14
N HIS A 566 -31.51 6.39 -15.56
CA HIS A 566 -31.29 7.82 -15.33
C HIS A 566 -32.10 8.71 -16.30
N GLY A 567 -32.51 8.16 -17.45
CA GLY A 567 -33.14 8.94 -18.52
C GLY A 567 -32.20 9.92 -19.23
N SER A 568 -30.89 9.65 -19.22
CA SER A 568 -29.86 10.42 -19.94
C SER A 568 -29.63 9.94 -21.38
N HIS A 569 -30.10 8.75 -21.76
CA HIS A 569 -29.91 8.22 -23.11
C HIS A 569 -30.47 9.19 -24.18
N PRO A 570 -29.70 9.65 -25.19
CA PRO A 570 -30.10 10.77 -26.07
C PRO A 570 -31.42 10.62 -26.83
N MET A 571 -31.86 9.39 -27.09
CA MET A 571 -33.12 9.09 -27.78
C MET A 571 -34.32 8.90 -26.83
N GLN A 572 -34.11 8.92 -25.52
CA GLN A 572 -35.15 8.66 -24.52
C GLN A 572 -36.02 9.88 -24.27
N THR A 573 -37.28 9.82 -24.72
CA THR A 573 -38.26 10.90 -24.53
C THR A 573 -38.82 11.00 -23.11
N ASN A 574 -38.63 9.98 -22.27
CA ASN A 574 -38.96 9.99 -20.85
C ASN A 574 -37.70 10.22 -20.00
N SER A 575 -37.31 11.48 -19.80
CA SER A 575 -36.12 11.87 -19.01
C SER A 575 -36.35 11.79 -17.49
N ALA A 576 -37.06 10.75 -17.03
CA ALA A 576 -37.30 10.50 -15.62
C ALA A 576 -36.07 9.82 -15.01
N ASN A 577 -35.33 10.54 -14.17
CA ASN A 577 -34.20 9.97 -13.45
C ASN A 577 -34.71 9.11 -12.28
N TYR A 578 -34.68 7.79 -12.43
CA TYR A 578 -35.00 6.86 -11.36
C TYR A 578 -33.78 6.50 -10.50
N LEU A 579 -32.55 6.81 -10.93
CA LEU A 579 -31.36 6.72 -10.06
C LEU A 579 -31.41 7.71 -8.89
N GLN A 580 -32.34 8.68 -8.88
CA GLN A 580 -32.57 9.53 -7.70
C GLN A 580 -33.18 8.77 -6.50
N TYR A 581 -33.69 7.54 -6.71
CA TYR A 581 -34.31 6.69 -5.68
C TYR A 581 -33.40 5.53 -5.21
N VAL A 582 -32.11 5.59 -5.55
CA VAL A 582 -31.07 4.67 -5.06
C VAL A 582 -29.89 5.48 -4.52
N ASP A 583 -29.24 4.97 -3.48
CA ASP A 583 -28.06 5.52 -2.85
C ASP A 583 -26.79 4.96 -3.48
N GLY A 584 -26.80 3.67 -3.87
CA GLY A 584 -25.67 2.96 -4.47
C GLY A 584 -25.95 2.34 -5.85
N ILE A 585 -24.86 2.08 -6.59
CA ILE A 585 -24.88 1.42 -7.90
C ILE A 585 -24.32 0.00 -7.76
N GLY A 586 -25.19 -1.01 -7.89
CA GLY A 586 -24.82 -2.42 -7.91
C GLY A 586 -24.06 -2.79 -9.19
N MET A 587 -22.92 -3.46 -9.03
CA MET A 587 -22.09 -3.98 -10.12
C MET A 587 -21.63 -5.40 -9.76
N HIS A 588 -21.52 -6.31 -10.73
CA HIS A 588 -20.81 -7.58 -10.55
C HIS A 588 -19.50 -7.54 -11.33
N ILE A 589 -18.40 -7.86 -10.66
CA ILE A 589 -17.06 -7.94 -11.27
C ILE A 589 -16.57 -9.37 -11.10
N TYR A 590 -16.37 -10.06 -12.22
CA TYR A 590 -15.95 -11.45 -12.28
C TYR A 590 -14.69 -11.57 -13.13
N PRO A 591 -13.50 -11.29 -12.54
CA PRO A 591 -12.26 -11.21 -13.28
C PRO A 591 -11.93 -12.58 -13.90
N ASN A 592 -11.58 -12.57 -15.19
CA ASN A 592 -11.34 -13.77 -15.98
C ASN A 592 -9.85 -14.14 -16.03
N ILE A 593 -8.94 -13.24 -15.64
CA ILE A 593 -7.50 -13.48 -15.70
C ILE A 593 -6.99 -13.91 -14.32
N ILE A 594 -6.13 -14.94 -14.34
CA ILE A 594 -5.45 -15.50 -13.15
C ILE A 594 -3.98 -15.67 -13.54
N ASP A 595 -3.22 -14.59 -13.35
CA ASP A 595 -1.80 -14.46 -13.66
C ASP A 595 -0.99 -13.95 -12.45
N PHE A 596 -1.64 -13.78 -11.29
CA PHE A 596 -1.11 -13.13 -10.10
C PHE A 596 -0.52 -11.72 -10.35
N ASN A 597 -1.03 -11.00 -11.35
CA ASN A 597 -0.61 -9.64 -11.69
C ASN A 597 -1.67 -8.59 -11.27
N GLU A 598 -1.25 -7.69 -10.38
CA GLU A 598 -2.07 -6.59 -9.86
C GLU A 598 -2.52 -5.65 -10.99
N GLN A 599 -1.63 -5.33 -11.93
CA GLN A 599 -1.93 -4.39 -13.02
C GLN A 599 -2.87 -5.00 -14.06
N THR A 600 -2.84 -6.33 -14.26
CA THR A 600 -3.87 -7.03 -15.06
C THR A 600 -5.22 -6.99 -14.36
N THR A 601 -5.25 -7.28 -13.07
CA THR A 601 -6.48 -7.31 -12.25
C THR A 601 -7.13 -5.92 -12.17
N LEU A 602 -6.30 -4.86 -12.02
CA LEU A 602 -6.72 -3.46 -12.06
C LEU A 602 -7.29 -3.06 -13.43
N ALA A 603 -6.74 -3.58 -14.53
CA ALA A 603 -7.26 -3.32 -15.87
C ALA A 603 -8.66 -3.92 -16.08
N GLU A 604 -8.92 -5.14 -15.59
CA GLU A 604 -10.27 -5.74 -15.61
C GLU A 604 -11.28 -4.90 -14.79
N ILE A 605 -10.87 -4.37 -13.64
CA ILE A 605 -11.70 -3.47 -12.80
C ILE A 605 -12.01 -2.15 -13.52
N HIS A 606 -11.04 -1.55 -14.21
CA HIS A 606 -11.29 -0.36 -15.04
C HIS A 606 -12.26 -0.65 -16.18
N GLU A 607 -12.13 -1.78 -16.87
CA GLU A 607 -13.00 -2.15 -18.01
C GLU A 607 -14.46 -2.37 -17.59
N ASP A 608 -14.71 -2.97 -16.42
CA ASP A 608 -16.07 -3.21 -15.91
C ASP A 608 -16.72 -2.01 -15.17
N LEU A 609 -15.97 -0.94 -14.85
CA LEU A 609 -16.49 0.23 -14.11
C LEU A 609 -16.48 1.56 -14.89
N ASP A 610 -15.43 1.89 -15.65
CA ASP A 610 -15.20 3.29 -16.07
C ASP A 610 -16.24 3.83 -17.05
N ASP A 611 -16.78 3.02 -17.95
CA ASP A 611 -17.86 3.45 -18.88
C ASP A 611 -19.11 3.91 -18.12
N THR A 612 -19.36 3.36 -16.92
CA THR A 612 -20.51 3.77 -16.08
C THR A 612 -20.32 5.13 -15.41
N LEU A 613 -19.08 5.61 -15.24
CA LEU A 613 -18.77 6.94 -14.70
C LEU A 613 -19.25 8.08 -15.63
N SER A 614 -19.62 7.75 -16.87
CA SER A 614 -20.27 8.70 -17.79
C SER A 614 -21.70 9.08 -17.38
N ILE A 615 -22.36 8.30 -16.52
CA ILE A 615 -23.73 8.55 -16.05
C ILE A 615 -23.70 9.50 -14.84
N PRO A 616 -24.47 10.62 -14.84
CA PRO A 616 -24.39 11.61 -13.77
C PRO A 616 -24.65 11.05 -12.35
N GLY A 617 -23.67 11.23 -11.47
CA GLY A 617 -23.72 10.83 -10.07
C GLY A 617 -23.09 9.46 -9.75
N VAL A 618 -22.89 8.60 -10.76
CA VAL A 618 -22.19 7.31 -10.59
C VAL A 618 -20.73 7.56 -10.18
N GLY A 619 -20.22 6.75 -9.25
CA GLY A 619 -18.86 6.85 -8.71
C GLY A 619 -18.51 8.21 -8.09
N THR A 620 -19.52 9.00 -7.68
CA THR A 620 -19.35 10.36 -7.14
C THR A 620 -20.37 10.70 -6.05
N THR A 621 -21.66 10.79 -6.37
CA THR A 621 -22.75 10.94 -5.36
C THR A 621 -23.50 9.63 -5.11
N LYS A 622 -23.16 8.59 -5.86
CA LYS A 622 -23.67 7.21 -5.76
C LYS A 622 -22.50 6.26 -5.91
N PRO A 623 -21.93 5.74 -4.80
CA PRO A 623 -20.81 4.83 -4.87
C PRO A 623 -21.22 3.47 -5.46
N PHE A 624 -20.24 2.75 -5.97
CA PHE A 624 -20.36 1.37 -6.39
C PHE A 624 -20.52 0.44 -5.18
N TRP A 625 -21.40 -0.54 -5.35
CA TRP A 625 -21.55 -1.71 -4.51
C TRP A 625 -21.21 -2.90 -5.39
N ILE A 626 -20.10 -3.56 -5.11
CA ILE A 626 -19.72 -4.77 -5.86
C ILE A 626 -20.50 -5.93 -5.26
N THR A 627 -21.75 -6.10 -5.70
CA THR A 627 -22.75 -6.98 -5.04
C THR A 627 -22.55 -8.47 -5.31
N GLU A 628 -21.77 -8.82 -6.32
CA GLU A 628 -21.15 -10.14 -6.46
C GLU A 628 -19.74 -10.00 -7.08
N CYS A 629 -18.73 -10.65 -6.50
CA CYS A 629 -17.41 -10.81 -7.11
C CYS A 629 -16.70 -12.09 -6.65
N GLY A 630 -15.65 -12.50 -7.39
CA GLY A 630 -14.72 -13.56 -6.98
C GLY A 630 -14.45 -14.61 -8.05
N TYR A 631 -13.52 -15.51 -7.76
CA TYR A 631 -13.00 -16.51 -8.70
C TYR A 631 -13.50 -17.93 -8.42
N GLN A 632 -13.59 -18.75 -9.48
CA GLN A 632 -14.02 -20.15 -9.37
C GLN A 632 -12.91 -21.03 -8.78
N ARG A 633 -13.21 -21.83 -7.75
CA ARG A 633 -12.28 -22.79 -7.11
C ARG A 633 -11.66 -23.77 -8.12
N SER A 634 -12.39 -24.14 -9.16
CA SER A 634 -11.90 -24.97 -10.26
C SER A 634 -10.83 -24.32 -11.16
N TYR A 635 -10.40 -23.09 -10.86
CA TYR A 635 -9.28 -22.42 -11.54
C TYR A 635 -7.99 -22.41 -10.70
N PHE A 636 -7.97 -23.04 -9.51
CA PHE A 636 -6.81 -23.08 -8.62
C PHE A 636 -6.63 -24.46 -8.00
N ASP A 637 -5.39 -24.92 -7.97
CA ASP A 637 -5.01 -26.22 -7.42
C ASP A 637 -4.96 -26.22 -5.88
N THR A 638 -4.96 -25.03 -5.27
CA THR A 638 -5.09 -24.85 -3.81
C THR A 638 -5.95 -23.65 -3.44
N GLU A 639 -6.63 -23.74 -2.29
CA GLU A 639 -7.34 -22.61 -1.69
C GLU A 639 -6.40 -21.46 -1.29
N THR A 640 -5.13 -21.75 -0.99
CA THR A 640 -4.11 -20.73 -0.75
C THR A 640 -3.85 -19.88 -2.01
N ASN A 641 -3.79 -20.50 -3.19
CA ASN A 641 -3.64 -19.77 -4.45
C ASN A 641 -4.89 -18.93 -4.76
N ARG A 642 -6.09 -19.46 -4.51
CA ARG A 642 -7.34 -18.68 -4.66
C ARG A 642 -7.41 -17.50 -3.69
N TYR A 643 -7.00 -17.69 -2.43
CA TYR A 643 -6.89 -16.63 -1.43
C TYR A 643 -5.86 -15.55 -1.84
N LYS A 644 -4.69 -15.92 -2.36
CA LYS A 644 -3.71 -14.98 -2.94
C LYS A 644 -4.33 -14.14 -4.07
N GLN A 645 -5.06 -14.75 -5.00
CA GLN A 645 -5.70 -14.02 -6.10
C GLN A 645 -6.85 -13.12 -5.62
N LEU A 646 -7.57 -13.50 -4.56
CA LEU A 646 -8.58 -12.64 -3.91
C LEU A 646 -7.94 -11.44 -3.20
N LEU A 647 -6.81 -11.62 -2.51
CA LEU A 647 -6.03 -10.50 -1.95
C LEU A 647 -5.61 -9.52 -3.04
N LEU A 648 -5.08 -10.04 -4.15
CA LEU A 648 -4.66 -9.23 -5.31
C LEU A 648 -5.80 -8.38 -5.88
N PHE A 649 -6.99 -8.96 -5.98
CA PHE A 649 -8.21 -8.26 -6.42
C PHE A 649 -8.60 -7.15 -5.43
N HIS A 650 -8.43 -7.34 -4.13
CA HIS A 650 -8.67 -6.29 -3.14
C HIS A 650 -7.60 -5.20 -3.10
N ASP A 651 -6.33 -5.54 -3.31
CA ASP A 651 -5.26 -4.55 -3.44
C ASP A 651 -5.49 -3.69 -4.70
N ALA A 652 -5.86 -4.31 -5.84
CA ALA A 652 -6.23 -3.62 -7.09
C ALA A 652 -7.53 -2.77 -6.96
N LEU A 653 -8.59 -3.27 -6.30
CA LEU A 653 -9.77 -2.45 -5.98
C LEU A 653 -9.41 -1.26 -5.09
N THR A 654 -8.48 -1.44 -4.15
CA THR A 654 -7.97 -0.36 -3.29
C THR A 654 -7.17 0.66 -4.12
N GLU A 655 -6.42 0.25 -5.16
CA GLU A 655 -5.80 1.19 -6.10
C GLU A 655 -6.84 1.98 -6.92
N TYR A 656 -7.88 1.32 -7.44
CA TYR A 656 -8.97 1.96 -8.18
C TYR A 656 -9.74 3.00 -7.33
N ASP A 657 -9.93 2.74 -6.04
CA ASP A 657 -10.75 3.58 -5.14
C ASP A 657 -10.04 4.87 -4.67
N ARG A 658 -8.70 4.84 -4.58
CA ARG A 658 -7.83 5.93 -4.04
C ARG A 658 -8.16 7.36 -4.50
N PRO A 659 -8.53 7.66 -5.76
CA PRO A 659 -8.79 9.04 -6.18
C PRO A 659 -10.17 9.60 -5.77
N LYS A 660 -11.10 8.78 -5.25
CA LYS A 660 -12.52 9.22 -5.08
C LYS A 660 -13.30 8.66 -3.87
N SER A 661 -12.91 7.53 -3.27
CA SER A 661 -13.82 6.74 -2.41
C SER A 661 -15.14 6.40 -3.14
N ALA A 662 -14.99 5.84 -4.34
CA ALA A 662 -16.08 5.46 -5.21
C ALA A 662 -16.69 4.08 -4.87
N ILE A 663 -16.01 3.22 -4.10
CA ILE A 663 -16.49 1.90 -3.68
C ILE A 663 -17.00 1.96 -2.23
N ARG A 664 -18.20 1.42 -1.98
CA ARG A 664 -18.84 1.41 -0.65
C ARG A 664 -18.74 0.08 0.07
N THR A 665 -18.99 -1.02 -0.66
CA THR A 665 -19.06 -2.40 -0.14
C THR A 665 -18.69 -3.41 -1.24
N VAL A 666 -18.04 -4.53 -0.88
CA VAL A 666 -17.65 -5.62 -1.80
C VAL A 666 -18.11 -6.99 -1.28
N PHE A 667 -18.74 -7.81 -2.11
CA PHE A 667 -19.40 -9.07 -1.71
C PHE A 667 -18.89 -10.33 -2.43
N HIS A 668 -18.32 -11.28 -1.67
CA HIS A 668 -17.78 -12.53 -2.21
C HIS A 668 -18.83 -13.58 -2.56
N PHE A 669 -18.86 -13.94 -3.84
CA PHE A 669 -19.69 -14.96 -4.44
C PHE A 669 -19.00 -16.35 -4.47
N ALA A 670 -19.80 -17.42 -4.49
CA ALA A 670 -19.34 -18.81 -4.51
C ALA A 670 -19.63 -19.48 -5.86
N PHE A 671 -18.67 -19.44 -6.79
CA PHE A 671 -18.83 -20.05 -8.12
C PHE A 671 -18.58 -21.56 -8.12
N SER A 672 -19.66 -22.34 -8.03
CA SER A 672 -19.66 -23.77 -8.29
C SER A 672 -20.33 -24.11 -9.62
N LYS A 673 -19.65 -24.91 -10.44
CA LYS A 673 -20.29 -25.64 -11.55
C LYS A 673 -21.09 -26.85 -11.03
N GLU A 674 -20.76 -27.30 -9.83
CA GLU A 674 -21.46 -28.35 -9.08
C GLU A 674 -22.03 -27.73 -7.79
N CYS A 675 -23.25 -27.19 -7.86
CA CYS A 675 -23.95 -26.48 -6.77
C CYS A 675 -24.33 -27.36 -5.56
N ASN A 676 -23.58 -28.43 -5.33
CA ASN A 676 -23.94 -29.59 -4.51
C ASN A 676 -22.73 -30.43 -4.02
N THR A 677 -21.47 -30.11 -4.36
CA THR A 677 -20.30 -30.96 -4.02
C THR A 677 -18.97 -30.25 -3.73
N SER A 678 -18.84 -28.93 -3.89
CA SER A 678 -17.61 -28.20 -3.53
C SER A 678 -17.91 -26.81 -2.98
N HIS A 679 -17.09 -26.35 -2.04
CA HIS A 679 -17.33 -25.15 -1.23
C HIS A 679 -16.16 -24.15 -1.30
N TYR A 680 -16.27 -22.98 -0.64
CA TYR A 680 -15.41 -21.81 -0.95
C TYR A 680 -14.89 -21.08 0.29
N VAL A 681 -15.75 -20.77 1.27
CA VAL A 681 -15.31 -20.26 2.58
C VAL A 681 -15.48 -21.30 3.69
N TRP A 682 -16.04 -22.47 3.39
CA TRP A 682 -16.52 -23.42 4.39
C TRP A 682 -16.83 -24.80 3.80
N ASP A 683 -15.95 -25.78 4.01
CA ASP A 683 -16.01 -27.14 3.48
C ASP A 683 -16.25 -28.16 4.61
N ASP A 684 -17.28 -29.00 4.46
CA ASP A 684 -17.72 -30.08 5.37
C ASP A 684 -17.74 -29.80 6.90
N GLY A 685 -17.84 -28.52 7.29
CA GLY A 685 -17.86 -28.08 8.69
C GLY A 685 -16.60 -27.34 9.17
N ILE A 686 -15.68 -27.05 8.26
CA ILE A 686 -14.38 -26.42 8.49
C ILE A 686 -14.28 -25.18 7.59
N ALA A 687 -13.72 -24.07 8.07
CA ALA A 687 -13.48 -22.91 7.22
C ALA A 687 -12.39 -23.18 6.16
N ASP A 688 -12.65 -22.79 4.91
CA ASP A 688 -11.62 -22.74 3.87
C ASP A 688 -10.73 -21.50 4.04
N LYS A 689 -9.49 -21.57 3.54
CA LYS A 689 -8.50 -20.47 3.67
C LYS A 689 -8.98 -19.13 3.10
N SER A 690 -9.93 -19.14 2.15
CA SER A 690 -10.49 -17.89 1.61
C SER A 690 -11.46 -17.17 2.55
N ILE A 691 -11.80 -17.71 3.74
CA ILE A 691 -12.57 -16.95 4.75
C ILE A 691 -11.71 -15.83 5.36
N ASP A 692 -10.39 -16.00 5.39
CA ASP A 692 -9.43 -15.06 5.97
C ASP A 692 -9.45 -13.68 5.28
N ILE A 693 -10.07 -13.58 4.10
CA ILE A 693 -10.28 -12.31 3.39
C ILE A 693 -11.14 -11.32 4.18
N PHE A 694 -12.01 -11.83 5.07
CA PHE A 694 -12.81 -11.01 6.00
C PHE A 694 -12.03 -10.59 7.26
N SER A 695 -10.87 -11.18 7.50
CA SER A 695 -10.15 -10.98 8.76
C SER A 695 -9.31 -9.70 8.73
N ALA A 696 -9.57 -8.80 9.68
CA ALA A 696 -8.73 -7.62 9.94
C ALA A 696 -7.32 -7.99 10.49
N ALA A 697 -7.05 -9.28 10.67
CA ALA A 697 -5.85 -9.84 11.28
C ALA A 697 -5.29 -10.99 10.42
N THR A 698 -4.93 -10.70 9.17
CA THR A 698 -4.09 -11.60 8.37
C THR A 698 -2.66 -11.62 8.95
N GLU A 699 -2.48 -12.23 10.12
CA GLU A 699 -1.21 -12.33 10.86
C GLU A 699 -0.19 -13.26 10.17
N GLU A 700 -0.66 -14.15 9.29
CA GLU A 700 0.26 -14.80 8.36
C GLU A 700 0.84 -13.75 7.42
N ASN A 701 2.17 -13.62 7.49
CA ASN A 701 2.99 -13.27 6.35
C ASN A 701 2.71 -14.29 5.23
N ALA A 702 1.62 -14.08 4.49
CA ALA A 702 1.51 -14.50 3.11
C ALA A 702 2.53 -13.66 2.33
N THR A 703 3.80 -14.03 2.49
CA THR A 703 4.88 -13.57 1.63
C THR A 703 4.41 -13.75 0.20
N TRP A 704 4.54 -12.68 -0.58
CA TRP A 704 4.43 -12.76 -2.03
C TRP A 704 5.70 -13.41 -2.59
N ASP A 705 5.95 -14.64 -2.12
CA ASP A 705 6.84 -15.62 -2.72
C ASP A 705 6.22 -15.96 -4.08
N ARG A 706 6.50 -15.08 -5.04
CA ARG A 706 6.75 -15.46 -6.42
C ARG A 706 7.66 -16.66 -6.34
N LEU A 707 7.27 -17.76 -6.99
CA LEU A 707 8.09 -18.97 -6.96
C LEU A 707 9.47 -18.59 -7.50
N PRO A 708 10.60 -19.13 -7.00
CA PRO A 708 11.85 -18.36 -7.09
C PRO A 708 12.35 -18.16 -8.54
N PHE A 709 11.85 -18.95 -9.50
CA PHE A 709 11.98 -18.73 -10.94
C PHE A 709 11.29 -17.43 -11.41
N ASP A 710 10.04 -17.20 -11.00
CA ASP A 710 9.23 -16.06 -11.42
C ASP A 710 9.79 -14.75 -10.81
N ALA A 711 10.39 -14.83 -9.61
CA ALA A 711 11.18 -13.74 -9.03
C ALA A 711 12.44 -13.43 -9.86
N TRP A 712 13.21 -14.48 -10.22
CA TRP A 712 14.40 -14.38 -11.06
C TRP A 712 14.09 -13.90 -12.50
N GLN A 713 12.94 -14.25 -13.07
CA GLN A 713 12.48 -13.72 -14.36
C GLN A 713 12.32 -12.19 -14.31
N VAL A 714 11.71 -11.65 -13.24
CA VAL A 714 11.56 -10.21 -13.05
C VAL A 714 12.91 -9.52 -12.81
N GLU A 715 13.82 -10.16 -12.06
CA GLU A 715 15.18 -9.64 -11.83
C GLU A 715 16.00 -9.51 -13.13
N ASN A 716 15.94 -10.52 -14.01
CA ASN A 716 16.80 -10.59 -15.20
C ASN A 716 16.17 -9.97 -16.47
N PHE A 717 14.84 -10.07 -16.64
CA PHE A 717 14.15 -9.58 -17.85
C PHE A 717 13.34 -8.29 -17.64
N GLY A 718 13.10 -7.86 -16.40
CA GLY A 718 12.37 -6.63 -16.08
C GLY A 718 10.97 -6.60 -16.72
N GLU A 719 10.68 -5.56 -17.50
CA GLU A 719 9.41 -5.40 -18.25
C GLU A 719 9.10 -6.59 -19.20
N LYS A 720 10.10 -7.39 -19.59
CA LYS A 720 9.92 -8.57 -20.45
C LYS A 720 9.71 -9.88 -19.70
N ALA A 721 9.63 -9.86 -18.36
CA ALA A 721 9.43 -11.08 -17.56
C ALA A 721 8.14 -11.84 -17.93
N ASN A 722 7.15 -11.16 -18.52
CA ASN A 722 5.87 -11.72 -18.93
C ASN A 722 5.82 -12.19 -20.41
N ASP A 723 6.93 -12.09 -21.17
CA ASP A 723 7.01 -12.57 -22.56
C ASP A 723 7.63 -13.97 -22.59
N GLU A 724 6.80 -15.01 -22.73
CA GLU A 724 7.26 -16.42 -22.78
C GLU A 724 8.33 -16.69 -23.85
N SER A 725 8.39 -15.89 -24.93
CA SER A 725 9.40 -16.04 -25.98
C SER A 725 10.77 -15.46 -25.61
N VAL A 726 10.85 -14.72 -24.50
CA VAL A 726 12.06 -14.09 -23.94
C VAL A 726 12.39 -14.70 -22.58
N SER A 727 11.44 -14.71 -21.65
CA SER A 727 11.63 -15.12 -20.25
C SER A 727 11.21 -16.56 -19.95
N GLY A 728 10.49 -17.23 -20.85
CA GLY A 728 9.91 -18.55 -20.62
C GLY A 728 10.94 -19.64 -20.40
N THR A 729 10.55 -20.76 -19.77
CA THR A 729 11.45 -21.87 -19.38
C THR A 729 12.22 -22.52 -20.53
N LEU A 730 11.72 -22.38 -21.76
CA LEU A 730 12.32 -22.91 -23.00
C LEU A 730 12.86 -21.82 -23.94
N ALA A 731 12.86 -20.56 -23.53
CA ALA A 731 13.48 -19.48 -24.28
C ALA A 731 15.00 -19.44 -24.04
N ASP A 732 15.71 -18.95 -25.06
CA ASP A 732 17.16 -18.76 -25.17
C ASP A 732 17.32 -17.28 -25.58
N SER A 733 17.48 -16.41 -24.58
CA SER A 733 17.24 -14.97 -24.74
C SER A 733 18.42 -14.20 -25.33
N ASP A 734 19.64 -14.67 -25.08
CA ASP A 734 20.87 -14.07 -25.56
C ASP A 734 21.53 -14.84 -26.72
N GLY A 735 21.11 -16.09 -26.97
CA GLY A 735 21.56 -16.92 -28.08
C GLY A 735 22.79 -17.77 -27.78
N ASP A 736 23.13 -18.02 -26.50
CA ASP A 736 24.24 -18.90 -26.12
C ASP A 736 23.97 -20.40 -26.39
N GLY A 737 22.69 -20.79 -26.50
CA GLY A 737 22.23 -22.15 -26.77
C GLY A 737 21.73 -22.94 -25.55
N ASN A 738 21.73 -22.34 -24.36
CA ASN A 738 21.03 -22.83 -23.18
C ASN A 738 19.61 -22.25 -23.13
N VAL A 739 18.77 -22.75 -22.22
CA VAL A 739 17.43 -22.21 -21.99
C VAL A 739 17.30 -21.71 -20.56
N ASN A 740 16.51 -20.66 -20.37
CA ASN A 740 16.33 -19.95 -19.10
C ASN A 740 16.12 -20.87 -17.88
N LEU A 741 15.42 -22.01 -18.03
CA LEU A 741 15.23 -22.96 -16.91
C LEU A 741 16.51 -23.69 -16.49
N ILE A 742 17.41 -23.99 -17.44
CA ILE A 742 18.74 -24.53 -17.12
C ILE A 742 19.52 -23.45 -16.38
N GLU A 743 19.56 -22.26 -16.96
CA GLU A 743 20.32 -21.12 -16.45
C GLU A 743 19.96 -20.75 -15.02
N TYR A 744 18.67 -20.56 -14.76
CA TYR A 744 18.11 -20.35 -13.43
C TYR A 744 18.55 -21.42 -12.43
N ALA A 745 18.45 -22.69 -12.83
CA ALA A 745 18.82 -23.81 -11.97
C ALA A 745 20.33 -23.95 -11.76
N THR A 746 21.14 -23.32 -12.63
CA THR A 746 22.60 -23.24 -12.53
C THR A 746 23.15 -21.89 -12.07
N GLY A 747 22.29 -20.90 -11.79
CA GLY A 747 22.68 -19.56 -11.36
C GLY A 747 23.44 -18.72 -12.40
N SER A 748 23.16 -18.89 -13.71
CA SER A 748 23.67 -18.00 -14.76
C SER A 748 22.73 -16.83 -15.08
N ASN A 749 23.26 -15.83 -15.80
CA ASN A 749 22.54 -14.65 -16.25
C ASN A 749 22.04 -14.83 -17.71
N PRO A 750 20.72 -14.95 -17.95
CA PRO A 750 20.13 -15.27 -19.25
C PRO A 750 20.03 -14.07 -20.21
N THR A 751 20.93 -13.10 -20.03
CA THR A 751 21.02 -11.86 -20.81
C THR A 751 22.46 -11.51 -21.21
N ASP A 752 23.43 -12.36 -20.86
CA ASP A 752 24.84 -12.21 -21.19
C ASP A 752 25.37 -13.53 -21.78
N PRO A 753 25.56 -13.63 -23.11
CA PRO A 753 25.92 -14.89 -23.78
C PRO A 753 27.40 -15.28 -23.57
N ALA A 754 28.08 -14.66 -22.60
CA ALA A 754 29.33 -15.13 -22.00
C ALA A 754 29.12 -15.88 -20.66
N SER A 755 27.91 -15.89 -20.11
CA SER A 755 27.52 -16.44 -18.81
C SER A 755 27.05 -17.90 -18.89
N THR A 756 27.72 -18.76 -19.66
CA THR A 756 27.29 -20.16 -19.86
C THR A 756 27.19 -20.96 -18.53
N PRO A 757 26.16 -21.80 -18.33
CA PRO A 757 26.08 -22.79 -17.25
C PRO A 757 27.34 -23.66 -17.09
N ASP A 758 27.97 -23.64 -15.92
CA ASP A 758 29.29 -24.25 -15.69
C ASP A 758 29.19 -25.72 -15.22
N LEU A 759 29.63 -26.65 -16.07
CA LEU A 759 29.47 -28.10 -15.88
C LEU A 759 30.82 -28.84 -15.92
N HIS A 760 31.33 -29.17 -14.73
CA HIS A 760 32.65 -29.77 -14.52
C HIS A 760 32.65 -31.30 -14.55
N ILE A 761 33.67 -31.87 -15.19
CA ILE A 761 34.01 -33.30 -15.10
C ILE A 761 35.24 -33.44 -14.21
N ILE A 762 35.04 -33.76 -12.93
CA ILE A 762 36.13 -33.74 -11.93
C ILE A 762 37.03 -34.98 -12.03
N SER A 763 36.46 -36.18 -12.07
CA SER A 763 37.21 -37.42 -12.31
C SER A 763 36.31 -38.60 -12.66
N GLY A 764 36.66 -39.36 -13.70
CA GLY A 764 35.81 -40.45 -14.19
C GLY A 764 34.45 -39.93 -14.69
N PRO A 765 33.39 -40.76 -14.69
CA PRO A 765 32.04 -40.35 -15.06
C PRO A 765 31.32 -39.71 -13.86
N ALA A 766 31.95 -38.69 -13.27
CA ALA A 766 31.39 -37.86 -12.22
C ALA A 766 31.24 -36.42 -12.74
N ILE A 767 30.00 -35.94 -12.77
CA ILE A 767 29.62 -34.62 -13.28
C ILE A 767 29.22 -33.75 -12.09
N THR A 768 29.63 -32.49 -12.11
CA THR A 768 29.38 -31.50 -11.05
C THR A 768 28.95 -30.19 -11.70
N TYR A 769 27.87 -29.61 -11.21
CA TYR A 769 27.28 -28.39 -11.72
C TYR A 769 26.70 -27.61 -10.54
N MET A 770 26.67 -26.27 -10.62
CA MET A 770 26.03 -25.45 -9.60
C MET A 770 24.52 -25.71 -9.66
N ALA A 771 23.89 -25.95 -8.52
CA ALA A 771 22.51 -26.37 -8.44
C ALA A 771 21.75 -25.52 -7.43
N ARG A 772 20.76 -24.79 -7.91
CA ARG A 772 19.81 -24.07 -7.06
C ARG A 772 19.07 -25.09 -6.17
N THR A 773 19.15 -24.93 -4.85
CA THR A 773 18.61 -25.91 -3.87
C THR A 773 17.66 -25.31 -2.83
N ASP A 774 17.46 -24.00 -2.92
CA ASP A 774 16.40 -23.17 -2.36
C ASP A 774 15.05 -23.42 -3.04
N ASP A 775 15.03 -23.69 -4.35
CA ASP A 775 13.79 -24.02 -5.08
C ASP A 775 13.48 -25.52 -5.05
N THR A 776 12.38 -25.88 -4.39
CA THR A 776 11.89 -27.25 -4.28
C THR A 776 11.14 -27.76 -5.51
N GLN A 777 10.77 -26.89 -6.46
CA GLN A 777 10.13 -27.29 -7.72
C GLN A 777 11.13 -27.86 -8.74
N LEU A 778 12.44 -27.66 -8.55
CA LEU A 778 13.47 -28.14 -9.46
C LEU A 778 13.83 -29.61 -9.23
N THR A 779 13.44 -30.47 -10.17
CA THR A 779 13.97 -31.84 -10.28
C THR A 779 15.10 -31.90 -11.31
N SER A 780 16.30 -32.26 -10.85
CA SER A 780 17.48 -32.49 -11.68
C SER A 780 17.80 -33.98 -11.78
N THR A 781 17.85 -34.52 -13.00
CA THR A 781 18.16 -35.93 -13.27
C THR A 781 19.34 -36.07 -14.24
N LEU A 782 20.38 -36.82 -13.87
CA LEU A 782 21.42 -37.20 -14.83
C LEU A 782 20.88 -38.28 -15.80
N GLN A 783 21.02 -38.03 -17.09
CA GLN A 783 20.71 -38.98 -18.16
C GLN A 783 21.97 -39.31 -18.98
N LYS A 784 21.96 -40.48 -19.63
CA LYS A 784 23.03 -40.89 -20.54
C LYS A 784 22.49 -41.57 -21.80
N THR A 785 23.32 -41.65 -22.83
CA THR A 785 23.07 -42.44 -24.04
C THR A 785 24.38 -42.94 -24.66
N ILE A 786 24.33 -43.97 -25.50
CA ILE A 786 25.50 -44.46 -26.26
C ILE A 786 25.55 -43.90 -27.69
N GLN A 787 24.52 -43.19 -28.14
CA GLN A 787 24.40 -42.66 -29.51
C GLN A 787 23.59 -41.36 -29.52
N LEU A 788 23.98 -40.39 -30.36
CA LEU A 788 23.29 -39.10 -30.46
C LEU A 788 22.22 -39.04 -31.57
N THR A 789 22.03 -40.10 -32.37
CA THR A 789 21.13 -40.05 -33.55
C THR A 789 20.56 -41.43 -33.91
N PRO A 790 19.28 -41.72 -33.59
CA PRO A 790 18.46 -40.99 -32.61
C PRO A 790 19.02 -41.17 -31.19
N ALA A 791 18.88 -40.16 -30.34
CA ALA A 791 19.34 -40.22 -28.96
C ALA A 791 18.27 -40.84 -28.05
N GLU A 792 18.48 -42.09 -27.64
CA GLU A 792 17.68 -42.74 -26.60
C GLU A 792 18.34 -42.47 -25.25
N TRP A 793 17.75 -41.57 -24.45
CA TRP A 793 18.27 -41.14 -23.16
C TRP A 793 17.69 -41.98 -22.01
N GLU A 794 18.54 -42.62 -21.20
CA GLU A 794 18.14 -43.33 -19.99
C GLU A 794 18.56 -42.59 -18.71
N ASN A 795 17.67 -42.53 -17.71
CA ASN A 795 17.97 -41.98 -16.39
C ASN A 795 19.01 -42.85 -15.67
N VAL A 796 20.03 -42.22 -15.07
CA VAL A 796 21.11 -42.97 -14.41
C VAL A 796 20.71 -43.33 -12.97
N THR A 797 20.14 -44.54 -12.82
CA THR A 797 19.53 -45.04 -11.56
C THR A 797 20.49 -45.34 -10.40
N ASN A 798 21.79 -45.36 -10.64
CA ASN A 798 22.84 -45.60 -9.62
C ASN A 798 23.67 -44.33 -9.35
N CYS A 799 23.03 -43.16 -9.40
CA CYS A 799 23.65 -41.90 -9.00
C CYS A 799 23.53 -41.68 -7.49
N ASN A 800 24.67 -41.54 -6.80
CA ASN A 800 24.68 -40.84 -5.52
C ASN A 800 24.83 -39.35 -5.82
N SER A 801 23.76 -38.58 -5.61
CA SER A 801 23.85 -37.14 -5.44
C SER A 801 24.41 -36.83 -4.06
N GLN A 802 25.48 -36.03 -4.01
CA GLN A 802 25.95 -35.42 -2.76
C GLN A 802 26.01 -33.91 -2.96
N LYS A 803 25.34 -33.16 -2.08
CA LYS A 803 25.57 -31.72 -1.91
C LYS A 803 26.92 -31.55 -1.20
N SER A 804 27.72 -30.57 -1.59
CA SER A 804 28.97 -30.28 -0.89
C SER A 804 28.72 -29.52 0.42
N ASP A 805 29.59 -29.68 1.42
CA ASP A 805 29.44 -29.03 2.73
C ASP A 805 29.74 -27.51 2.71
N THR A 806 30.20 -26.95 1.59
CA THR A 806 30.64 -25.55 1.48
C THR A 806 29.99 -24.76 0.34
N ASP A 807 29.57 -25.43 -0.74
CA ASP A 807 29.16 -24.81 -1.99
C ASP A 807 27.98 -25.57 -2.65
N GLU A 808 27.16 -24.88 -3.45
CA GLU A 808 25.85 -25.37 -3.94
C GLU A 808 25.92 -26.38 -5.11
N TYR A 809 26.98 -27.18 -5.18
CA TYR A 809 27.15 -28.14 -6.25
C TYR A 809 26.46 -29.48 -5.96
N LEU A 810 25.74 -30.01 -6.96
CA LEU A 810 25.28 -31.40 -6.97
C LEU A 810 26.26 -32.28 -7.75
N VAL A 811 26.96 -33.16 -7.04
CA VAL A 811 27.86 -34.15 -7.66
C VAL A 811 27.06 -35.40 -8.04
N PHE A 812 26.89 -35.65 -9.34
CA PHE A 812 26.39 -36.92 -9.86
C PHE A 812 27.55 -37.88 -10.11
N SER A 813 27.78 -38.81 -9.18
CA SER A 813 28.80 -39.86 -9.33
C SER A 813 28.21 -41.17 -9.86
N THR A 814 28.86 -41.77 -10.85
CA THR A 814 28.43 -43.05 -11.47
C THR A 814 29.57 -44.08 -11.46
N GLN A 815 29.24 -45.37 -11.48
CA GLN A 815 30.25 -46.43 -11.57
C GLN A 815 30.81 -46.53 -13.00
N PRO A 816 32.14 -46.62 -13.20
CA PRO A 816 32.74 -46.71 -14.54
C PRO A 816 32.23 -47.89 -15.36
N THR A 817 31.39 -47.61 -16.35
CA THR A 817 31.00 -48.58 -17.39
C THR A 817 32.09 -48.65 -18.45
N ASN A 818 32.47 -49.86 -18.87
CA ASN A 818 33.46 -50.10 -19.94
C ASN A 818 32.96 -49.75 -21.36
N THR A 819 32.08 -48.76 -21.47
CA THR A 819 31.36 -48.34 -22.68
C THR A 819 31.38 -46.81 -22.76
N THR A 820 31.95 -46.28 -23.84
CA THR A 820 31.88 -44.85 -24.15
C THR A 820 30.43 -44.43 -24.38
N GLY A 821 30.04 -43.26 -23.90
CA GLY A 821 28.71 -42.69 -24.06
C GLY A 821 28.69 -41.20 -23.75
N PHE A 822 27.54 -40.59 -23.99
CA PHE A 822 27.24 -39.18 -23.73
C PHE A 822 26.37 -39.06 -22.49
N TYR A 823 26.50 -37.95 -21.78
CA TYR A 823 25.71 -37.62 -20.60
C TYR A 823 25.05 -36.26 -20.82
N ARG A 824 23.88 -36.05 -20.21
CA ARG A 824 23.25 -34.73 -20.07
C ARG A 824 22.60 -34.60 -18.71
N LEU A 825 22.52 -33.38 -18.22
CA LEU A 825 21.59 -33.03 -17.16
C LEU A 825 20.20 -32.82 -17.77
N ASN A 826 19.16 -33.33 -17.13
CA ASN A 826 17.77 -33.10 -17.48
C ASN A 826 17.10 -32.40 -16.30
N ILE A 827 16.85 -31.10 -16.43
CA ILE A 827 16.17 -30.27 -15.42
C ILE A 827 14.70 -30.15 -15.81
N THR A 828 13.82 -30.33 -14.84
CA THR A 828 12.38 -30.12 -14.96
C THR A 828 11.87 -29.38 -13.74
N ARG A 829 11.14 -28.28 -13.95
CA ARG A 829 10.33 -27.62 -12.92
C ARG A 829 8.96 -28.28 -12.87
N GLU A 830 8.45 -28.62 -11.70
CA GLU A 830 7.04 -28.94 -11.54
C GLU A 830 6.23 -27.64 -11.66
N THR A 831 5.47 -27.51 -12.75
CA THR A 831 4.42 -26.49 -12.88
C THR A 831 3.24 -26.93 -12.01
N ASN A 832 3.14 -26.31 -10.82
CA ASN A 832 1.93 -26.30 -10.02
C ASN A 832 0.97 -25.28 -10.62
#